data_AF-A0A4V0HZW4-F1
#
_entry.id   AF-A0A4V0HZW4-F1
#
_cell.length_a   1.000
_cell.length_b   1.000
_cell.length_c   1.000
_cell.angle_alpha   90.00
_cell.angle_beta   90.00
_cell.angle_gamma   90.00
#
_symmetry.space_group_name_H-M   'P 1'
#
loop_
_entity.id
_entity.type
_entity.pdbx_description
1 polymer ?
#
loop_
_entity_poly.entity_id
_entity_poly.type
_entity_poly.pdbx_seq_one_letter_code
_entity_poly.pdbx_strand_id
1 'polypeptide(L)'
;MTLPRAGWAGLLTAAALSVAWFAVAAPLQQPKPKPKGEAEELLKIPPRPKRPDLPASKLPLEVVPGERIAFVGGSTAERFNLFGHFETLLHSRFPDKQLVVRNFARPADEVALRQRPSDYTKLGDPMLAFNPDTIVCFFGFNESFAGPDGVAKFKADYEKLLDEYAAKYPRDDAGSKPRFVIVSPMAFEPTGDPHLPEGTKENANLKLYAAAAKDVAAKLNVAFVDVYEPTLKEFTAKPGMQYTINGCHANEAGDLVVAAALEAGLFGGANPAKPGTSEFEKLRAAVNDKSWVHQQDYRMVNGWYVYGGRRTFDTETFPREFVKLRNMAAVRDRYVWDLAQGKPVAAKPDDSNTGELLTPPTRFGEPRQKYSEDQAAGPRILPPDEFVKTCKVPDGFEVKLFADEKRFPELAKPVQLGFDNKGRLWVSTMPSYPMWKPGDPRPSDKLLTLEDTDGDGTADKSTVFYDKLHCPTGFEFWNGGVLVVDQPRLLFLKDTDGDGRADLVVHLIDGWATEDTHHTINAWEFSPGGLLHMLEGVSMSTAVETPWGPFRNFGSSGSYVLDPRTLKVRHFNTPGYGNPWCYVFNEWGQGFCGDGTGANQHWDTPLSGAQFTGRKGINAVFNTEGMRPVVGSEFLVSRHLPKDVQGQFIYACVINTNGIPRWTFEDDGGGYKGTRVRTDPKDPKTAFDLLKSTDKHFRPVDPLVGPDGALWFGDWANPLIGHMQYSQRDPNRDHSAGRIYRLVYTKNPLLKPVTQFGKPVAELLDQLKEYEWRVRYRARAELRDRPTAEVVAAVKAWVGKLDAADKEYDRLRCEALWVLQGHHAIDADLLKKVLAAKSPDARAAAVRVAADGRDGVPGALELLKAAATDEHPRVRTEAVRGLSFFANADSAAAVLAAAKVKPADNYVQYTADAALAATIAGWRQAYLKGELAKDDATKKFLDGVLATDKKGAQAIPYLQVVLGKDQKSAEERNKAMQALADMKGGSAENGKAVFRRNCVACHQVFGEGANYGPAMDIDLEGKGKVGKRLSRFKIVESIIDPNADVDPKFSTTKIITVEEKTISGLLVSETKDEVVIFDGKEKRTVKVKDIESRQTLKQSSMPEGLAAAMSPVEFLDVVEFLASLK
;
A
#
# COMPACT_ATOMS: atom_id res chain seq x y z
N MET A 1 -21.71 55.81 1.70
CA MET A 1 -21.50 57.22 2.07
C MET A 1 -20.14 57.66 1.52
N THR A 2 -20.18 58.55 0.52
CA THR A 2 -19.17 59.58 0.13
C THR A 2 -17.66 59.27 0.10
N LEU A 3 -17.15 59.20 -1.14
CA LEU A 3 -15.80 59.58 -1.65
C LEU A 3 -15.37 61.01 -1.22
N PRO A 4 -14.07 61.41 -1.28
CA PRO A 4 -13.29 61.71 -2.52
C PRO A 4 -11.82 61.23 -2.48
N ARG A 5 -11.03 60.96 -3.53
CA ARG A 5 -10.76 61.49 -4.91
C ARG A 5 -10.23 62.93 -5.00
N ALA A 6 -8.92 63.05 -5.26
CA ALA A 6 -8.26 64.07 -6.10
C ALA A 6 -6.91 63.45 -6.54
N GLY A 7 -6.42 63.42 -7.79
CA GLY A 7 -6.65 64.24 -9.00
C GLY A 7 -5.25 64.69 -9.47
N TRP A 8 -4.56 63.91 -10.31
CA TRP A 8 -4.45 64.02 -11.78
C TRP A 8 -3.71 65.26 -12.34
N ALA A 9 -2.78 64.94 -13.24
CA ALA A 9 -2.42 65.62 -14.50
C ALA A 9 -1.12 66.45 -14.56
N GLY A 10 -0.21 65.94 -15.39
CA GLY A 10 0.88 66.65 -16.06
C GLY A 10 1.17 65.92 -17.38
N LEU A 11 0.68 66.49 -18.47
CA LEU A 11 0.60 65.98 -19.84
C LEU A 11 1.72 66.62 -20.69
N LEU A 12 2.23 65.89 -21.71
CA LEU A 12 2.59 66.35 -23.08
C LEU A 12 3.97 65.89 -23.64
N THR A 13 3.89 65.00 -24.65
CA THR A 13 4.53 65.01 -26.01
C THR A 13 6.07 64.92 -26.15
N ALA A 14 6.70 64.22 -27.12
CA ALA A 14 6.25 63.43 -28.28
C ALA A 14 7.46 62.69 -28.94
N ALA A 15 7.14 61.64 -29.73
CA ALA A 15 7.85 61.08 -30.91
C ALA A 15 9.24 60.39 -30.70
N ALA A 16 9.61 59.26 -31.32
CA ALA A 16 8.98 58.32 -32.26
C ALA A 16 9.86 57.02 -32.39
N LEU A 17 9.31 56.01 -33.08
CA LEU A 17 9.97 54.90 -33.83
C LEU A 17 10.19 53.50 -33.20
N SER A 18 9.27 52.60 -33.57
CA SER A 18 9.45 51.29 -34.25
C SER A 18 10.23 50.12 -33.61
N VAL A 19 9.47 49.02 -33.40
CA VAL A 19 9.71 47.60 -33.79
C VAL A 19 11.10 46.97 -33.53
N ALA A 20 11.18 46.00 -32.60
CA ALA A 20 11.73 44.66 -32.86
C ALA A 20 11.61 43.70 -31.64
N TRP A 21 11.28 42.45 -31.95
CA TRP A 21 11.32 41.24 -31.13
C TRP A 21 12.74 40.86 -30.64
N PHE A 22 12.77 39.87 -29.72
CA PHE A 22 13.90 39.11 -29.15
C PHE A 22 14.52 39.66 -27.86
N ALA A 23 13.90 39.33 -26.72
CA ALA A 23 14.65 39.12 -25.47
C ALA A 23 15.07 37.65 -25.42
N VAL A 24 16.32 37.41 -25.78
CA VAL A 24 17.02 36.13 -25.63
C VAL A 24 17.02 35.77 -24.15
N ALA A 25 16.38 34.66 -23.81
CA ALA A 25 16.58 33.97 -22.55
C ALA A 25 18.07 33.65 -22.43
N ALA A 26 18.75 34.26 -21.47
CA ALA A 26 20.12 33.89 -21.14
C ALA A 26 20.10 32.42 -20.67
N PRO A 27 20.93 31.53 -21.24
CA PRO A 27 21.04 30.18 -20.72
C PRO A 27 21.63 30.27 -19.32
N LEU A 28 20.88 29.77 -18.32
CA LEU A 28 21.42 29.50 -16.99
C LEU A 28 22.67 28.63 -17.19
N GLN A 29 23.85 29.21 -16.95
CA GLN A 29 25.09 28.45 -16.89
C GLN A 29 24.91 27.34 -15.85
N GLN A 30 24.90 26.10 -16.31
CA GLN A 30 24.89 24.95 -15.41
C GLN A 30 26.10 25.08 -14.48
N PRO A 31 25.92 25.01 -13.15
CA PRO A 31 27.05 24.90 -12.25
C PRO A 31 27.83 23.65 -12.64
N LYS A 32 29.15 23.79 -12.84
CA LYS A 32 30.02 22.65 -13.13
C LYS A 32 29.76 21.54 -12.10
N PRO A 33 29.56 20.28 -12.52
CA PRO A 33 29.37 19.19 -11.56
C PRO A 33 30.60 19.12 -10.67
N LYS A 34 30.41 19.33 -9.36
CA LYS A 34 31.41 19.01 -8.34
C LYS A 34 31.68 17.49 -8.41
N PRO A 35 32.91 17.04 -8.10
CA PRO A 35 33.29 15.64 -8.26
C PRO A 35 32.34 14.71 -7.53
N LYS A 36 31.94 13.62 -8.20
CA LYS A 36 31.15 12.53 -7.62
C LYS A 36 31.97 11.83 -6.52
N GLY A 37 31.41 11.66 -5.32
CA GLY A 37 31.97 10.74 -4.31
C GLY A 37 32.06 11.21 -2.86
N GLU A 38 31.46 12.34 -2.46
CA GLU A 38 31.66 12.91 -1.10
C GLU A 38 30.43 12.86 -0.18
N ALA A 39 29.20 12.69 -0.68
CA ALA A 39 28.02 12.91 0.18
C ALA A 39 27.79 11.84 1.26
N GLU A 40 28.12 10.57 1.02
CA GLU A 40 28.00 9.53 2.04
C GLU A 40 29.03 9.69 3.16
N GLU A 41 30.18 10.32 2.87
CA GLU A 41 31.16 10.71 3.89
C GLU A 41 30.55 11.68 4.91
N LEU A 42 29.55 12.49 4.53
CA LEU A 42 28.83 13.38 5.44
C LEU A 42 28.02 12.64 6.50
N LEU A 43 27.71 11.35 6.26
CA LEU A 43 27.02 10.49 7.21
C LEU A 43 27.96 9.67 8.08
N LYS A 44 29.28 9.76 7.85
CA LYS A 44 30.25 9.09 8.72
C LYS A 44 30.09 9.61 10.13
N ILE A 45 30.01 8.64 11.04
CA ILE A 45 29.97 8.91 12.46
C ILE A 45 31.36 9.41 12.87
N PRO A 46 31.47 10.62 13.44
CA PRO A 46 32.75 11.12 13.92
C PRO A 46 33.22 10.29 15.13
N PRO A 47 34.54 10.30 15.43
CA PRO A 47 35.06 9.65 16.63
C PRO A 47 34.29 10.07 17.88
N ARG A 48 33.96 9.10 18.72
CA ARG A 48 33.14 9.32 19.92
C ARG A 48 34.06 9.31 21.13
N PRO A 49 34.44 10.48 21.66
CA PRO A 49 35.30 10.54 22.84
C PRO A 49 34.61 9.85 24.01
N LYS A 50 35.42 9.31 24.92
CA LYS A 50 34.92 8.69 26.14
C LYS A 50 34.00 9.67 26.88
N ARG A 51 32.76 9.26 27.14
CA ARG A 51 31.79 10.07 27.87
C ARG A 51 31.94 9.85 29.37
N PRO A 52 31.52 10.81 30.22
CA PRO A 52 31.41 10.58 31.66
C PRO A 52 30.50 9.39 31.98
N ASP A 53 30.82 8.71 33.08
CA ASP A 53 29.98 7.64 33.60
C ASP A 53 28.60 8.19 33.97
N LEU A 54 27.55 7.44 33.62
CA LEU A 54 26.18 7.79 34.01
C LEU A 54 25.93 7.34 35.45
N PRO A 55 25.05 8.04 36.19
CA PRO A 55 24.48 7.50 37.41
C PRO A 55 23.86 6.12 37.16
N ALA A 56 23.93 5.25 38.16
CA ALA A 56 23.40 3.89 38.07
C ALA A 56 21.93 3.89 37.60
N SER A 57 21.53 2.84 36.89
CA SER A 57 20.13 2.64 36.50
C SER A 57 19.29 2.24 37.72
N LYS A 58 18.97 3.21 38.57
CA LYS A 58 18.18 3.06 39.78
C LYS A 58 17.17 4.20 39.87
N LEU A 59 16.04 3.92 40.53
CA LEU A 59 14.98 4.89 40.76
C LEU A 59 15.12 5.51 42.17
N PRO A 60 14.87 6.83 42.35
CA PRO A 60 14.65 7.82 41.31
C PRO A 60 15.84 7.97 40.36
N LEU A 61 15.56 8.09 39.06
CA LEU A 61 16.57 8.17 38.01
C LEU A 61 17.24 9.53 38.01
N GLU A 62 18.56 9.56 38.14
CA GLU A 62 19.34 10.79 38.01
C GLU A 62 19.76 11.01 36.54
N VAL A 63 19.49 12.21 36.02
CA VAL A 63 19.91 12.62 34.66
C VAL A 63 21.06 13.63 34.70
N VAL A 64 21.95 13.53 33.71
CA VAL A 64 23.10 14.43 33.54
C VAL A 64 22.83 15.48 32.46
N PRO A 65 23.53 16.64 32.49
CA PRO A 65 23.41 17.63 31.42
C PRO A 65 23.78 17.04 30.04
N GLY A 66 22.98 17.35 29.02
CA GLY A 66 23.19 16.89 27.65
C GLY A 66 22.89 15.41 27.40
N GLU A 67 22.31 14.70 28.37
CA GLU A 67 22.03 13.28 28.24
C GLU A 67 21.10 12.97 27.07
N ARG A 68 21.48 11.97 26.27
CA ARG A 68 20.77 11.56 25.05
C ARG A 68 19.89 10.35 25.36
N ILE A 69 18.56 10.54 25.30
CA ILE A 69 17.57 9.55 25.71
C ILE A 69 16.83 9.03 24.48
N ALA A 70 16.81 7.71 24.30
CA ALA A 70 16.10 7.04 23.21
C ALA A 70 14.93 6.20 23.73
N PHE A 71 13.78 6.26 23.07
CA PHE A 71 12.66 5.33 23.30
C PHE A 71 12.61 4.25 22.23
N VAL A 72 12.33 3.01 22.64
CA VAL A 72 12.20 1.83 21.77
C VAL A 72 11.03 0.98 22.27
N GLY A 73 10.34 0.27 21.37
CA GLY A 73 9.18 -0.56 21.74
C GLY A 73 8.00 -0.39 20.78
N GLY A 74 6.82 -0.83 21.24
CA GLY A 74 5.56 -0.83 20.49
C GLY A 74 4.78 0.49 20.50
N SER A 75 3.47 0.45 20.24
CA SER A 75 2.66 1.67 20.06
C SER A 75 2.53 2.53 21.31
N THR A 76 2.64 1.98 22.52
CA THR A 76 2.63 2.80 23.76
C THR A 76 3.67 3.91 23.69
N ALA A 77 4.89 3.59 23.25
CA ALA A 77 5.95 4.57 23.08
C ALA A 77 5.81 5.37 21.78
N GLU A 78 5.38 4.74 20.68
CA GLU A 78 5.21 5.42 19.40
C GLU A 78 4.28 6.64 19.55
N ARG A 79 3.19 6.50 20.32
CA ARG A 79 2.17 7.55 20.46
C ARG A 79 2.64 8.78 21.23
N PHE A 80 3.76 8.70 21.96
CA PHE A 80 4.41 9.92 22.47
C PHE A 80 4.84 10.88 21.36
N ASN A 81 5.02 10.41 20.11
CA ASN A 81 5.27 11.27 18.96
C ASN A 81 4.05 12.08 18.51
N LEU A 82 2.83 11.66 18.90
CA LEU A 82 1.59 12.36 18.56
C LEU A 82 1.28 13.48 19.54
N PHE A 83 1.41 13.19 20.84
CA PHE A 83 0.90 14.08 21.89
C PHE A 83 2.01 14.73 22.74
N GLY A 84 3.18 14.11 22.89
CA GLY A 84 4.37 14.74 23.46
C GLY A 84 4.34 15.03 24.97
N HIS A 85 3.38 14.49 25.74
CA HIS A 85 3.24 14.84 27.16
C HIS A 85 4.46 14.45 27.99
N PHE A 86 4.98 13.23 27.81
CA PHE A 86 6.09 12.74 28.63
C PHE A 86 7.35 13.60 28.48
N GLU A 87 7.75 13.89 27.24
CA GLU A 87 8.92 14.71 26.98
C GLU A 87 8.72 16.16 27.47
N THR A 88 7.50 16.70 27.36
CA THR A 88 7.19 18.03 27.90
C THR A 88 7.34 18.07 29.42
N LEU A 89 6.84 17.05 30.13
CA LEU A 89 7.02 16.91 31.58
C LEU A 89 8.50 16.77 31.96
N LEU A 90 9.27 16.02 31.17
CA LEU A 90 10.70 15.82 31.36
C LEU A 90 11.47 17.15 31.24
N HIS A 91 11.24 17.93 30.18
CA HIS A 91 11.86 19.24 30.00
C HIS A 91 11.43 20.26 31.06
N SER A 92 10.19 20.19 31.52
CA SER A 92 9.69 21.07 32.58
C SER A 92 10.32 20.76 33.94
N ARG A 93 10.61 19.48 34.23
CA ARG A 93 11.32 19.09 35.46
C ARG A 93 12.80 19.48 35.41
N PHE A 94 13.42 19.35 34.24
CA PHE A 94 14.85 19.51 34.07
C PHE A 94 15.21 20.60 33.04
N PRO A 95 14.76 21.86 33.25
CA PRO A 95 14.94 22.92 32.26
C PRO A 95 16.42 23.20 31.97
N ASP A 96 17.30 23.04 32.96
CA ASP A 96 18.73 23.34 32.83
C ASP A 96 19.58 22.17 32.34
N LYS A 97 18.99 20.98 32.17
CA LYS A 97 19.76 19.78 31.78
C LYS A 97 19.98 19.66 30.27
N GLN A 98 19.25 20.41 29.43
CA GLN A 98 19.41 20.37 27.97
C GLN A 98 19.39 18.94 27.41
N LEU A 99 18.43 18.13 27.87
CA LEU A 99 18.29 16.73 27.48
C LEU A 99 17.99 16.64 25.97
N VAL A 100 18.47 15.59 25.31
CA VAL A 100 18.17 15.33 23.90
C VAL A 100 17.34 14.05 23.83
N VAL A 101 16.09 14.14 23.38
CA VAL A 101 15.18 12.98 23.34
C VAL A 101 14.87 12.59 21.90
N ARG A 102 14.90 11.29 21.60
CA ARG A 102 14.48 10.73 20.30
C ARG A 102 13.66 9.46 20.51
N ASN A 103 12.65 9.26 19.68
CA ASN A 103 11.73 8.14 19.80
C ASN A 103 11.82 7.27 18.55
N PHE A 104 12.31 6.05 18.72
CA PHE A 104 12.50 5.07 17.66
C PHE A 104 11.47 3.93 17.72
N ALA A 105 10.48 4.04 18.62
CA ALA A 105 9.41 3.07 18.74
C ALA A 105 8.62 2.94 17.43
N ARG A 106 8.10 1.74 17.21
CA ARG A 106 7.33 1.35 16.03
C ARG A 106 6.24 0.37 16.45
N PRO A 107 5.01 0.47 15.90
CA PRO A 107 4.00 -0.55 16.14
C PRO A 107 4.52 -1.92 15.70
N ALA A 108 4.08 -2.94 16.43
CA ALA A 108 4.39 -4.34 16.26
C ALA A 108 5.88 -4.66 16.47
N ASP A 109 6.60 -3.84 17.24
CA ASP A 109 7.92 -4.22 17.73
C ASP A 109 7.79 -5.18 18.93
N GLU A 110 8.49 -6.30 18.83
CA GLU A 110 8.70 -7.28 19.90
C GLU A 110 10.19 -7.35 20.27
N VAL A 111 10.49 -7.92 21.44
CA VAL A 111 11.87 -8.16 21.90
C VAL A 111 12.67 -9.08 20.97
N ALA A 112 12.01 -9.95 20.20
CA ALA A 112 12.67 -10.84 19.25
C ALA A 112 12.47 -10.45 17.78
N LEU A 113 11.47 -9.63 17.47
CA LEU A 113 11.06 -9.34 16.09
C LEU A 113 10.74 -7.85 15.92
N ARG A 114 11.59 -7.15 15.18
CA ARG A 114 11.46 -5.71 14.86
C ARG A 114 11.54 -5.51 13.36
N GLN A 115 10.41 -5.70 12.67
CA GLN A 115 10.35 -5.62 11.21
C GLN A 115 10.72 -4.21 10.72
N ARG A 116 11.57 -4.11 9.68
CA ARG A 116 12.00 -2.84 9.09
C ARG A 116 11.98 -2.91 7.56
N PRO A 117 11.97 -1.75 6.87
CA PRO A 117 12.33 -1.70 5.46
C PRO A 117 13.66 -2.40 5.16
N SER A 118 13.82 -2.83 3.92
CA SER A 118 15.13 -3.35 3.45
C SER A 118 16.18 -2.26 3.42
N ASP A 119 17.43 -2.62 3.74
CA ASP A 119 18.60 -1.72 3.81
C ASP A 119 18.42 -0.50 4.74
N TYR A 120 17.43 -0.52 5.64
CA TYR A 120 17.05 0.59 6.52
C TYR A 120 18.25 1.29 7.21
N THR A 121 19.28 0.55 7.59
CA THR A 121 20.48 1.07 8.26
C THR A 121 21.71 1.19 7.37
N LYS A 122 21.62 0.86 6.08
CA LYS A 122 22.77 0.76 5.17
C LYS A 122 23.36 2.12 4.83
N LEU A 123 22.51 3.10 4.50
CA LEU A 123 22.95 4.46 4.22
C LEU A 123 23.35 5.21 5.51
N GLY A 124 22.63 4.94 6.60
CA GLY A 124 22.98 5.41 7.93
C GLY A 124 22.00 4.85 8.95
N ASP A 125 22.51 4.25 10.04
CA ASP A 125 21.66 3.80 11.16
C ASP A 125 21.27 5.02 12.01
N PRO A 126 19.98 5.40 12.09
CA PRO A 126 19.56 6.61 12.79
C PRO A 126 19.74 6.50 14.32
N MET A 127 19.63 5.30 14.89
CA MET A 127 19.88 5.07 16.31
C MET A 127 21.37 5.13 16.61
N LEU A 128 22.20 4.58 15.71
CA LEU A 128 23.65 4.70 15.82
C LEU A 128 24.08 6.16 15.70
N ALA A 129 23.59 6.91 14.71
CA ALA A 129 23.87 8.33 14.54
C ALA A 129 23.40 9.15 15.75
N PHE A 130 22.28 8.78 16.36
CA PHE A 130 21.82 9.39 17.59
C PHE A 130 22.73 9.10 18.78
N ASN A 131 23.39 7.94 18.89
CA ASN A 131 24.33 7.64 19.98
C ASN A 131 23.71 7.91 21.39
N PRO A 132 22.73 7.07 21.80
CA PRO A 132 22.02 7.24 23.05
C PRO A 132 22.92 7.00 24.27
N ASP A 133 22.71 7.80 25.32
CA ASP A 133 23.24 7.54 26.67
C ASP A 133 22.30 6.61 27.45
N THR A 134 21.00 6.85 27.36
CA THR A 134 19.94 6.05 28.01
C THR A 134 18.94 5.55 26.99
N ILE A 135 18.56 4.27 27.10
CA ILE A 135 17.53 3.62 26.27
C ILE A 135 16.37 3.19 27.18
N VAL A 136 15.18 3.71 26.92
CA VAL A 136 13.94 3.37 27.64
C VAL A 136 13.10 2.42 26.79
N CYS A 137 12.80 1.25 27.32
CA CYS A 137 12.28 0.11 26.58
C CYS A 137 10.82 -0.19 26.94
N PHE A 138 9.93 -0.16 25.94
CA PHE A 138 8.48 -0.32 26.05
C PHE A 138 8.00 -1.59 25.29
N PHE A 139 8.36 -2.76 25.81
CA PHE A 139 7.97 -4.07 25.25
C PHE A 139 7.01 -4.80 26.21
N GLY A 140 6.31 -5.82 25.70
CA GLY A 140 5.44 -6.69 26.49
C GLY A 140 3.99 -6.70 26.02
N PHE A 141 3.51 -5.67 25.30
CA PHE A 141 2.15 -5.64 24.76
C PHE A 141 1.96 -6.72 23.67
N ASN A 142 2.78 -6.68 22.62
CA ASN A 142 2.70 -7.61 21.50
C ASN A 142 2.96 -9.05 21.93
N GLU A 143 3.92 -9.24 22.84
CA GLU A 143 4.26 -10.55 23.34
C GLU A 143 3.17 -11.16 24.22
N SER A 144 2.32 -10.34 24.84
CA SER A 144 1.21 -10.78 25.72
C SER A 144 0.16 -11.65 25.01
N PHE A 145 0.07 -11.57 23.69
CA PHE A 145 -0.84 -12.40 22.88
C PHE A 145 -0.44 -13.88 22.85
N ALA A 146 0.81 -14.21 23.20
CA ALA A 146 1.24 -15.59 23.41
C ALA A 146 0.74 -16.19 24.75
N GLY A 147 0.13 -15.39 25.63
CA GLY A 147 -0.41 -15.84 26.91
C GLY A 147 0.67 -16.35 27.89
N PRO A 148 0.29 -17.13 28.91
CA PRO A 148 1.21 -17.63 29.92
C PRO A 148 2.40 -18.42 29.36
N ASP A 149 2.20 -19.16 28.26
CA ASP A 149 3.23 -20.03 27.66
C ASP A 149 4.38 -19.22 27.02
N GLY A 150 4.15 -17.95 26.67
CA GLY A 150 5.17 -17.08 26.08
C GLY A 150 6.11 -16.41 27.08
N VAL A 151 5.79 -16.40 28.37
CA VAL A 151 6.50 -15.60 29.39
C VAL A 151 7.98 -15.96 29.52
N ALA A 152 8.30 -17.26 29.52
CA ALA A 152 9.69 -17.71 29.66
C ALA A 152 10.55 -17.27 28.46
N LYS A 153 10.00 -17.38 27.24
CA LYS A 153 10.66 -16.93 26.01
C LYS A 153 10.84 -15.42 25.99
N PHE A 154 9.82 -14.66 26.38
CA PHE A 154 9.89 -13.21 26.48
C PHE A 154 11.05 -12.73 27.36
N LYS A 155 11.21 -13.32 28.56
CA LYS A 155 12.32 -12.97 29.47
C LYS A 155 13.69 -13.19 28.82
N ALA A 156 13.89 -14.36 28.22
CA ALA A 156 15.15 -14.70 27.56
C ALA A 156 15.47 -13.78 26.36
N ASP A 157 14.46 -13.49 25.54
CA ASP A 157 14.62 -12.61 24.38
C ASP A 157 14.87 -11.14 24.80
N TYR A 158 14.26 -10.68 25.90
CA TYR A 158 14.49 -9.34 26.43
C TYR A 158 15.93 -9.16 26.92
N GLU A 159 16.47 -10.13 27.68
CA GLU A 159 17.87 -10.11 28.09
C GLU A 159 18.81 -10.02 26.88
N LYS A 160 18.56 -10.87 25.88
CA LYS A 160 19.32 -10.87 24.62
C LYS A 160 19.23 -9.53 23.89
N LEU A 161 18.06 -8.90 23.87
CA LEU A 161 17.87 -7.59 23.25
C LEU A 161 18.76 -6.52 23.89
N LEU A 162 18.84 -6.48 25.22
CA LEU A 162 19.65 -5.47 25.90
C LEU A 162 21.14 -5.68 25.64
N ASP A 163 21.60 -6.93 25.57
CA ASP A 163 22.96 -7.26 25.17
C ASP A 163 23.23 -6.84 23.70
N GLU A 164 22.30 -7.13 22.78
CA GLU A 164 22.37 -6.72 21.38
C GLU A 164 22.47 -5.19 21.25
N TYR A 165 21.65 -4.44 21.99
CA TYR A 165 21.67 -2.98 21.99
C TYR A 165 22.94 -2.41 22.62
N ALA A 166 23.43 -3.00 23.71
CA ALA A 166 24.67 -2.56 24.34
C ALA A 166 25.88 -2.76 23.41
N ALA A 167 25.89 -3.86 22.66
CA ALA A 167 26.95 -4.16 21.70
C ALA A 167 26.85 -3.27 20.44
N LYS A 168 25.63 -3.06 19.91
CA LYS A 168 25.43 -2.32 18.67
C LYS A 168 25.51 -0.80 18.85
N TYR A 169 25.12 -0.29 20.02
CA TYR A 169 24.98 1.15 20.27
C TYR A 169 25.78 1.59 21.52
N PRO A 170 27.11 1.45 21.53
CA PRO A 170 27.93 1.99 22.62
C PRO A 170 27.90 3.52 22.63
N ARG A 171 28.04 4.09 23.82
CA ARG A 171 28.05 5.54 24.07
C ARG A 171 29.27 6.24 23.48
N ASP A 172 30.39 5.52 23.42
CA ASP A 172 31.68 6.02 22.97
C ASP A 172 32.54 4.91 22.33
N ASP A 173 33.66 5.30 21.72
CA ASP A 173 34.58 4.37 21.03
C ASP A 173 35.37 3.50 22.03
N ALA A 174 35.29 3.79 23.33
CA ALA A 174 35.82 2.94 24.39
C ALA A 174 34.86 1.79 24.76
N GLY A 175 33.67 1.72 24.13
CA GLY A 175 32.70 0.65 24.35
C GLY A 175 31.84 0.82 25.60
N SER A 176 31.74 2.03 26.15
CA SER A 176 30.86 2.30 27.31
C SER A 176 29.40 1.96 26.96
N LYS A 177 28.77 1.09 27.75
CA LYS A 177 27.40 0.63 27.51
C LYS A 177 26.38 1.75 27.77
N PRO A 178 25.28 1.81 27.01
CA PRO A 178 24.14 2.66 27.34
C PRO A 178 23.48 2.20 28.65
N ARG A 179 22.84 3.14 29.36
CA ARG A 179 21.99 2.88 30.51
C ARG A 179 20.61 2.42 30.02
N PHE A 180 20.10 1.31 30.55
CA PHE A 180 18.76 0.83 30.18
C PHE A 180 17.73 1.14 31.28
N VAL A 181 16.51 1.45 30.86
CA VAL A 181 15.33 1.51 31.72
C VAL A 181 14.24 0.65 31.09
N ILE A 182 13.66 -0.27 31.86
CA ILE A 182 12.55 -1.11 31.40
C ILE A 182 11.24 -0.50 31.88
N VAL A 183 10.28 -0.36 30.99
CA VAL A 183 8.92 0.11 31.29
C VAL A 183 7.95 -1.04 31.04
N SER A 184 7.00 -1.27 31.95
CA SER A 184 5.93 -2.24 31.73
C SER A 184 5.06 -1.85 30.52
N PRO A 185 4.30 -2.77 29.91
CA PRO A 185 3.18 -2.36 29.07
C PRO A 185 2.16 -1.55 29.89
N MET A 186 1.33 -0.74 29.23
CA MET A 186 0.15 -0.14 29.86
C MET A 186 -1.02 -1.15 29.89
N ALA A 187 -2.03 -0.88 30.71
CA ALA A 187 -3.25 -1.67 30.76
C ALA A 187 -4.13 -1.50 29.50
N PHE A 188 -4.98 -2.49 29.25
CA PHE A 188 -6.03 -2.43 28.25
C PHE A 188 -7.29 -1.78 28.86
N GLU A 189 -7.86 -0.79 28.19
CA GLU A 189 -9.10 -0.13 28.64
C GLU A 189 -10.34 -0.95 28.23
N PRO A 190 -11.22 -1.33 29.17
CA PRO A 190 -12.49 -1.97 28.84
C PRO A 190 -13.40 -1.00 28.08
N THR A 191 -13.51 -1.19 26.76
CA THR A 191 -14.18 -0.22 25.86
C THR A 191 -15.70 -0.20 26.01
N GLY A 192 -16.30 -1.29 26.47
CA GLY A 192 -17.76 -1.50 26.45
C GLY A 192 -18.35 -1.66 25.05
N ASP A 193 -17.51 -1.70 24.01
CA ASP A 193 -17.93 -1.98 22.64
C ASP A 193 -17.94 -3.51 22.42
N PRO A 194 -19.09 -4.13 22.10
CA PRO A 194 -19.20 -5.58 21.91
C PRO A 194 -18.41 -6.11 20.70
N HIS A 195 -17.87 -5.22 19.85
CA HIS A 195 -17.05 -5.57 18.70
C HIS A 195 -15.54 -5.57 19.00
N LEU A 196 -15.14 -5.13 20.18
CA LEU A 196 -13.75 -5.09 20.65
C LEU A 196 -13.52 -6.06 21.82
N PRO A 197 -12.27 -6.38 22.16
CA PRO A 197 -11.99 -7.16 23.37
C PRO A 197 -12.49 -6.46 24.64
N GLU A 198 -13.03 -7.25 25.57
CA GLU A 198 -13.58 -6.79 26.86
C GLU A 198 -12.51 -6.29 27.84
N GLY A 199 -11.22 -6.54 27.55
CA GLY A 199 -10.10 -6.14 28.39
C GLY A 199 -9.79 -7.07 29.56
N THR A 200 -10.61 -8.10 29.83
CA THR A 200 -10.40 -9.03 30.94
C THR A 200 -9.21 -9.98 30.67
N LYS A 201 -9.23 -10.67 29.53
CA LYS A 201 -8.16 -11.59 29.13
C LYS A 201 -6.88 -10.82 28.81
N GLU A 202 -7.03 -9.67 28.17
CA GLU A 202 -5.95 -8.80 27.74
C GLU A 202 -5.17 -8.31 28.96
N ASN A 203 -5.85 -7.75 29.97
CA ASN A 203 -5.19 -7.31 31.22
C ASN A 203 -4.59 -8.47 32.02
N ALA A 204 -5.24 -9.65 32.06
CA ALA A 204 -4.66 -10.82 32.71
C ALA A 204 -3.30 -11.20 32.10
N ASN A 205 -3.19 -11.16 30.76
CA ASN A 205 -1.92 -11.41 30.07
C ASN A 205 -0.93 -10.25 30.26
N LEU A 206 -1.35 -9.00 30.08
CA LEU A 206 -0.46 -7.84 30.22
C LEU A 206 0.18 -7.77 31.62
N LYS A 207 -0.57 -8.15 32.67
CA LYS A 207 -0.03 -8.27 34.03
C LYS A 207 1.12 -9.28 34.13
N LEU A 208 1.02 -10.43 33.47
CA LEU A 208 2.08 -11.44 33.44
C LEU A 208 3.35 -10.89 32.78
N TYR A 209 3.20 -10.13 31.70
CA TYR A 209 4.32 -9.57 30.94
C TYR A 209 4.94 -8.34 31.63
N ALA A 210 4.14 -7.54 32.34
CA ALA A 210 4.63 -6.50 33.24
C ALA A 210 5.48 -7.09 34.38
N ALA A 211 5.01 -8.16 35.02
CA ALA A 211 5.78 -8.88 36.03
C ALA A 211 7.06 -9.51 35.44
N ALA A 212 6.98 -10.08 34.24
CA ALA A 212 8.13 -10.66 33.57
C ALA A 212 9.21 -9.61 33.22
N ALA A 213 8.81 -8.44 32.74
CA ALA A 213 9.70 -7.31 32.47
C ALA A 213 10.38 -6.81 33.76
N LYS A 214 9.63 -6.77 34.88
CA LYS A 214 10.18 -6.47 36.21
C LYS A 214 11.24 -7.48 36.65
N ASP A 215 11.01 -8.77 36.44
CA ASP A 215 11.98 -9.82 36.77
C ASP A 215 13.27 -9.69 35.96
N VAL A 216 13.17 -9.39 34.65
CA VAL A 216 14.33 -9.12 33.79
C VAL A 216 15.10 -7.91 34.31
N ALA A 217 14.40 -6.82 34.65
CA ALA A 217 15.02 -5.62 35.17
C ALA A 217 15.79 -5.87 36.47
N ALA A 218 15.17 -6.62 37.41
CA ALA A 218 15.79 -7.00 38.67
C ALA A 218 17.03 -7.88 38.46
N LYS A 219 16.95 -8.88 37.56
CA LYS A 219 18.08 -9.77 37.23
C LYS A 219 19.26 -9.00 36.63
N LEU A 220 18.98 -8.03 35.76
CA LEU A 220 20.01 -7.22 35.10
C LEU A 220 20.43 -5.99 35.91
N ASN A 221 19.82 -5.78 37.08
CA ASN A 221 20.06 -4.61 37.95
C ASN A 221 19.89 -3.28 37.19
N VAL A 222 18.80 -3.17 36.43
CA VAL A 222 18.38 -1.95 35.72
C VAL A 222 17.05 -1.44 36.27
N ALA A 223 16.80 -0.14 36.11
CA ALA A 223 15.56 0.49 36.57
C ALA A 223 14.33 -0.11 35.87
N PHE A 224 13.26 -0.32 36.64
CA PHE A 224 11.95 -0.77 36.17
C PHE A 224 10.89 0.23 36.58
N VAL A 225 10.12 0.73 35.61
CA VAL A 225 8.97 1.61 35.86
C VAL A 225 7.69 0.88 35.49
N ASP A 226 6.77 0.84 36.45
CA ASP A 226 5.44 0.26 36.27
C ASP A 226 4.45 1.35 35.82
N VAL A 227 3.98 1.24 34.59
CA VAL A 227 2.86 2.02 34.06
C VAL A 227 1.59 1.19 33.91
N TYR A 228 1.65 -0.13 34.14
CA TYR A 228 0.51 -1.04 34.04
C TYR A 228 -0.47 -0.78 35.18
N GLU A 229 -0.04 -0.86 36.44
CA GLU A 229 -0.96 -0.70 37.58
C GLU A 229 -1.59 0.72 37.65
N PRO A 230 -0.86 1.83 37.40
CA PRO A 230 -1.47 3.15 37.33
C PRO A 230 -2.51 3.29 36.22
N THR A 231 -2.22 2.79 35.02
CA THR A 231 -3.17 2.86 33.90
C THR A 231 -4.36 1.93 34.11
N LEU A 232 -4.15 0.74 34.68
CA LEU A 232 -5.24 -0.19 35.03
C LEU A 232 -6.26 0.48 35.94
N LYS A 233 -5.79 1.19 36.97
CA LYS A 233 -6.65 1.90 37.91
C LYS A 233 -7.53 2.95 37.22
N GLU A 234 -6.94 3.78 36.36
CA GLU A 234 -7.67 4.84 35.66
C GLU A 234 -8.60 4.27 34.57
N PHE A 235 -8.09 3.34 33.75
CA PHE A 235 -8.80 2.80 32.59
C PHE A 235 -9.98 1.91 32.98
N THR A 236 -9.93 1.27 34.15
CA THR A 236 -11.03 0.42 34.65
C THR A 236 -11.99 1.15 35.58
N ALA A 237 -11.72 2.42 35.92
CA ALA A 237 -12.58 3.21 36.80
C ALA A 237 -14.00 3.35 36.22
N LYS A 238 -14.10 3.45 34.89
CA LYS A 238 -15.36 3.46 34.15
C LYS A 238 -15.15 2.83 32.77
N PRO A 239 -15.99 1.87 32.36
CA PRO A 239 -15.93 1.35 30.99
C PRO A 239 -16.17 2.45 29.94
N GLY A 240 -15.47 2.34 28.81
CA GLY A 240 -15.56 3.24 27.67
C GLY A 240 -14.22 3.45 26.96
N MET A 241 -14.20 4.40 26.03
CA MET A 241 -13.01 4.82 25.28
C MET A 241 -12.56 6.21 25.75
N GLN A 242 -12.36 6.37 27.06
CA GLN A 242 -11.97 7.66 27.65
C GLN A 242 -10.48 7.93 27.45
N TYR A 243 -9.64 6.90 27.51
CA TYR A 243 -8.18 7.01 27.47
C TYR A 243 -7.55 6.36 26.26
N THR A 244 -8.28 5.49 25.56
CA THR A 244 -7.83 4.82 24.36
C THR A 244 -8.88 4.98 23.26
N ILE A 245 -8.48 4.70 22.02
CA ILE A 245 -9.40 4.71 20.87
C ILE A 245 -9.99 3.33 20.56
N ASN A 246 -9.48 2.27 21.18
CA ASN A 246 -9.84 0.88 20.87
C ASN A 246 -9.39 -0.13 21.95
N GLY A 247 -9.15 0.35 23.18
CA GLY A 247 -8.68 -0.45 24.30
C GLY A 247 -7.16 -0.52 24.46
N CYS A 248 -6.37 -0.38 23.37
CA CYS A 248 -4.91 -0.53 23.43
C CYS A 248 -4.10 0.63 22.84
N HIS A 249 -4.69 1.57 22.11
CA HIS A 249 -3.98 2.75 21.59
C HIS A 249 -4.43 4.01 22.34
N ALA A 250 -3.54 4.59 23.12
CA ALA A 250 -3.84 5.74 23.97
C ALA A 250 -4.29 6.97 23.15
N ASN A 251 -5.44 7.56 23.43
CA ASN A 251 -5.78 8.89 22.93
C ASN A 251 -4.95 9.97 23.68
N GLU A 252 -5.19 11.25 23.43
CA GLU A 252 -4.44 12.33 24.10
C GLU A 252 -4.54 12.27 25.63
N ALA A 253 -5.71 11.92 26.18
CA ALA A 253 -5.92 11.79 27.61
C ALA A 253 -5.19 10.57 28.19
N GLY A 254 -5.23 9.42 27.51
CA GLY A 254 -4.47 8.24 27.93
C GLY A 254 -2.95 8.44 27.84
N ASP A 255 -2.48 9.16 26.81
CA ASP A 255 -1.08 9.53 26.67
C ASP A 255 -0.60 10.34 27.88
N LEU A 256 -1.41 11.29 28.34
CA LEU A 256 -1.11 12.05 29.55
C LEU A 256 -1.07 11.17 30.81
N VAL A 257 -1.98 10.20 30.96
CA VAL A 257 -1.97 9.25 32.08
C VAL A 257 -0.69 8.40 32.08
N VAL A 258 -0.34 7.83 30.92
CA VAL A 258 0.88 7.04 30.76
C VAL A 258 2.12 7.90 31.03
N ALA A 259 2.16 9.12 30.48
CA ALA A 259 3.25 10.06 30.66
C ALA A 259 3.44 10.45 32.13
N ALA A 260 2.36 10.75 32.86
CA ALA A 260 2.41 11.08 34.28
C ALA A 260 2.87 9.89 35.14
N ALA A 261 2.39 8.68 34.84
CA ALA A 261 2.82 7.46 35.54
C ALA A 261 4.31 7.18 35.29
N LEU A 262 4.76 7.27 34.05
CA LEU A 262 6.16 7.08 33.66
C LEU A 262 7.06 8.12 34.34
N GLU A 263 6.66 9.39 34.33
CA GLU A 263 7.42 10.48 34.91
C GLU A 263 7.56 10.36 36.43
N ALA A 264 6.45 10.08 37.12
CA ALA A 264 6.45 9.88 38.56
C ALA A 264 7.26 8.64 38.96
N GLY A 265 7.14 7.56 38.19
CA GLY A 265 7.89 6.33 38.41
C GLY A 265 9.40 6.50 38.15
N LEU A 266 9.78 7.31 37.16
CA LEU A 266 11.18 7.60 36.87
C LEU A 266 11.82 8.49 37.93
N PHE A 267 11.19 9.61 38.28
CA PHE A 267 11.88 10.69 39.00
C PHE A 267 11.39 10.91 40.43
N GLY A 268 10.25 10.33 40.81
CA GLY A 268 9.60 10.60 42.09
C GLY A 268 9.28 12.08 42.32
N GLY A 269 8.66 12.36 43.47
CA GLY A 269 8.25 13.72 43.84
C GLY A 269 7.24 14.36 42.88
N ALA A 270 6.71 15.52 43.24
CA ALA A 270 5.78 16.25 42.37
C ALA A 270 6.52 16.95 41.23
N ASN A 271 6.02 16.83 40.00
CA ASN A 271 6.46 17.68 38.89
C ASN A 271 5.81 19.07 39.04
N PRO A 272 6.56 20.17 38.94
CA PRO A 272 5.99 21.52 39.03
C PRO A 272 5.11 21.90 37.83
N ALA A 273 5.23 21.20 36.71
CA ALA A 273 4.47 21.46 35.49
C ALA A 273 2.98 21.14 35.66
N LYS A 274 2.15 21.94 35.00
CA LYS A 274 0.70 21.76 34.95
C LYS A 274 0.26 21.59 33.49
N PRO A 275 -0.07 20.36 33.05
CA PRO A 275 -0.67 20.13 31.73
C PRO A 275 -1.89 21.03 31.48
N GLY A 276 -2.07 21.49 30.25
CA GLY A 276 -3.15 22.41 29.86
C GLY A 276 -2.91 23.90 30.16
N THR A 277 -1.80 24.27 30.81
CA THR A 277 -1.39 25.68 30.92
C THR A 277 -0.77 26.18 29.61
N SER A 278 -0.89 27.47 29.31
CA SER A 278 -0.38 28.03 28.04
C SER A 278 1.12 27.81 27.87
N GLU A 279 1.88 27.82 28.96
CA GLU A 279 3.34 27.58 28.96
C GLU A 279 3.65 26.12 28.62
N PHE A 280 2.93 25.18 29.24
CA PHE A 280 3.07 23.75 28.95
C PHE A 280 2.67 23.44 27.50
N GLU A 281 1.54 23.96 27.03
CA GLU A 281 1.07 23.73 25.66
C GLU A 281 2.01 24.32 24.61
N LYS A 282 2.62 25.48 24.88
CA LYS A 282 3.64 26.06 24.00
C LYS A 282 4.90 25.18 23.93
N LEU A 283 5.34 24.64 25.06
CA LEU A 283 6.47 23.71 25.10
C LEU A 283 6.13 22.39 24.39
N ARG A 284 4.94 21.84 24.63
CA ARG A 284 4.43 20.62 24.00
C ARG A 284 4.33 20.73 22.50
N ALA A 285 3.85 21.87 21.98
CA ALA A 285 3.82 22.13 20.55
C ALA A 285 5.22 22.10 19.91
N ALA A 286 6.24 22.63 20.59
CA ALA A 286 7.63 22.56 20.14
C ALA A 286 8.20 21.13 20.18
N VAL A 287 7.85 20.36 21.23
CA VAL A 287 8.19 18.93 21.33
C VAL A 287 7.58 18.15 20.17
N ASN A 288 6.29 18.35 19.88
CA ASN A 288 5.61 17.69 18.77
C ASN A 288 6.18 18.10 17.40
N ASP A 289 6.64 19.35 17.26
CA ASP A 289 7.36 19.78 16.05
C ASP A 289 8.68 19.05 15.85
N LYS A 290 9.47 18.93 16.92
CA LYS A 290 10.70 18.15 16.94
C LYS A 290 10.45 16.67 16.62
N SER A 291 9.45 16.05 17.23
CA SER A 291 9.09 14.64 17.00
C SER A 291 8.72 14.38 15.54
N TRP A 292 7.95 15.28 14.92
CA TRP A 292 7.61 15.17 13.50
C TRP A 292 8.84 15.25 12.58
N VAL A 293 9.78 16.17 12.83
CA VAL A 293 11.04 16.26 12.06
C VAL A 293 11.89 15.02 12.25
N HIS A 294 12.00 14.52 13.48
CA HIS A 294 12.74 13.28 13.76
C HIS A 294 12.14 12.07 13.04
N GLN A 295 10.81 11.98 12.97
CA GLN A 295 10.13 10.90 12.25
C GLN A 295 10.58 10.81 10.79
N GLN A 296 10.95 11.93 10.16
CA GLN A 296 11.46 11.94 8.79
C GLN A 296 12.88 11.35 8.64
N ASP A 297 13.67 11.22 9.72
CA ASP A 297 15.00 10.58 9.71
C ASP A 297 14.87 9.04 9.66
N TYR A 298 13.81 8.48 10.26
CA TYR A 298 13.71 7.04 10.50
C TYR A 298 12.45 6.38 9.91
N ARG A 299 11.42 7.14 9.52
CA ARG A 299 10.21 6.67 8.82
C ARG A 299 9.88 7.59 7.65
N MET A 300 10.89 7.91 6.86
CA MET A 300 10.72 8.76 5.68
C MET A 300 9.75 8.12 4.68
N VAL A 301 8.88 8.94 4.11
CA VAL A 301 8.12 8.60 2.91
C VAL A 301 9.09 8.37 1.76
N ASN A 302 8.87 7.32 0.96
CA ASN A 302 9.81 6.81 -0.03
C ASN A 302 11.11 6.20 0.55
N GLY A 303 11.04 5.65 1.77
CA GLY A 303 12.16 4.99 2.43
C GLY A 303 12.88 3.91 1.61
N TRP A 304 12.22 3.25 0.65
CA TRP A 304 12.85 2.30 -0.26
C TRP A 304 13.90 2.94 -1.18
N TYR A 305 13.67 4.16 -1.65
CA TYR A 305 14.64 4.88 -2.49
C TYR A 305 15.72 5.55 -1.66
N VAL A 306 15.38 5.90 -0.42
CA VAL A 306 16.29 6.55 0.51
C VAL A 306 17.24 5.55 1.15
N TYR A 307 16.70 4.54 1.82
CA TYR A 307 17.46 3.52 2.55
C TYR A 307 17.76 2.28 1.67
N GLY A 308 16.85 1.91 0.76
CA GLY A 308 16.77 0.64 0.02
C GLY A 308 17.60 0.48 -1.27
N GLY A 309 17.58 -0.75 -1.80
CA GLY A 309 18.41 -1.23 -2.92
C GLY A 309 18.13 -0.69 -4.34
N ARG A 310 17.36 0.40 -4.53
CA ARG A 310 17.11 1.03 -5.86
C ARG A 310 17.49 2.51 -5.94
N ARG A 311 18.43 2.96 -5.10
CA ARG A 311 18.97 4.32 -5.12
C ARG A 311 19.91 4.55 -6.31
N THR A 312 19.34 4.89 -7.47
CA THR A 312 20.11 5.02 -8.73
C THR A 312 20.64 6.44 -9.01
N PHE A 313 19.92 7.50 -8.63
CA PHE A 313 20.28 8.89 -8.98
C PHE A 313 20.54 9.80 -7.78
N ASP A 314 19.98 9.48 -6.62
CA ASP A 314 20.03 10.34 -5.44
C ASP A 314 21.18 9.98 -4.49
N THR A 315 22.33 9.64 -5.08
CA THR A 315 23.56 9.31 -4.34
C THR A 315 24.15 10.53 -3.62
N GLU A 316 23.86 11.74 -4.11
CA GLU A 316 24.30 13.01 -3.50
C GLU A 316 23.18 13.72 -2.72
N THR A 317 21.91 13.52 -3.10
CA THR A 317 20.76 14.26 -2.56
C THR A 317 20.38 13.78 -1.15
N PHE A 318 20.06 12.49 -1.00
CA PHE A 318 19.56 11.95 0.27
C PHE A 318 20.54 12.05 1.47
N PRO A 319 21.87 11.86 1.32
CA PRO A 319 22.77 12.02 2.45
C PRO A 319 22.78 13.44 3.01
N ARG A 320 22.67 14.44 2.13
CA ARG A 320 22.56 15.84 2.55
C ARG A 320 21.22 16.13 3.21
N GLU A 321 20.14 15.51 2.74
CA GLU A 321 18.83 15.56 3.39
C GLU A 321 18.88 14.97 4.81
N PHE A 322 19.56 13.84 5.05
CA PHE A 322 19.76 13.30 6.40
C PHE A 322 20.52 14.26 7.33
N VAL A 323 21.63 14.83 6.84
CA VAL A 323 22.39 15.82 7.61
C VAL A 323 21.50 17.01 7.96
N LYS A 324 20.75 17.51 6.97
CA LYS A 324 19.81 18.61 7.17
C LYS A 324 18.73 18.28 8.19
N LEU A 325 18.06 17.13 8.07
CA LEU A 325 17.02 16.68 9.01
C LEU A 325 17.53 16.59 10.45
N ARG A 326 18.73 16.03 10.64
CA ARG A 326 19.34 15.91 11.96
C ARG A 326 19.68 17.26 12.57
N ASN A 327 20.17 18.20 11.75
CA ASN A 327 20.43 19.57 12.17
C ASN A 327 19.13 20.33 12.47
N MET A 328 18.08 20.15 11.67
CA MET A 328 16.74 20.71 11.94
C MET A 328 16.19 20.21 13.28
N ALA A 329 16.38 18.92 13.60
CA ALA A 329 16.00 18.37 14.89
C ALA A 329 16.82 18.99 16.04
N ALA A 330 18.12 19.26 15.83
CA ALA A 330 18.97 19.93 16.82
C ALA A 330 18.57 21.41 17.05
N VAL A 331 18.13 22.13 16.01
CA VAL A 331 17.55 23.47 16.15
C VAL A 331 16.32 23.42 17.07
N ARG A 332 15.48 22.40 16.91
CA ARG A 332 14.27 22.22 17.72
C ARG A 332 14.58 21.77 19.15
N ASP A 333 15.60 20.93 19.36
CA ASP A 333 16.10 20.65 20.71
C ASP A 333 16.46 21.96 21.43
N ARG A 334 17.22 22.85 20.76
CA ARG A 334 17.59 24.14 21.33
C ARG A 334 16.38 25.02 21.63
N TYR A 335 15.42 25.07 20.70
CA TYR A 335 14.17 25.81 20.87
C TYR A 335 13.37 25.32 22.08
N VAL A 336 13.26 24.00 22.26
CA VAL A 336 12.61 23.37 23.42
C VAL A 336 13.35 23.72 24.72
N TRP A 337 14.69 23.70 24.74
CA TRP A 337 15.46 24.09 25.92
C TRP A 337 15.27 25.55 26.30
N ASP A 338 15.35 26.45 25.32
CA ASP A 338 15.18 27.88 25.58
C ASP A 338 13.74 28.17 26.08
N LEU A 339 12.72 27.51 25.53
CA LEU A 339 11.34 27.57 26.06
C LEU A 339 11.24 27.04 27.49
N ALA A 340 11.79 25.87 27.78
CA ALA A 340 11.75 25.26 29.12
C ALA A 340 12.45 26.14 30.17
N GLN A 341 13.49 26.87 29.77
CA GLN A 341 14.22 27.83 30.62
C GLN A 341 13.55 29.21 30.71
N GLY A 342 12.39 29.42 30.07
CA GLY A 342 11.69 30.70 30.04
C GLY A 342 12.39 31.79 29.23
N LYS A 343 13.31 31.42 28.33
CA LYS A 343 14.03 32.37 27.48
C LYS A 343 13.15 32.82 26.30
N PRO A 344 13.35 34.05 25.79
CA PRO A 344 12.72 34.48 24.56
C PRO A 344 13.15 33.59 23.38
N VAL A 345 12.18 33.17 22.57
CA VAL A 345 12.40 32.39 21.34
C VAL A 345 11.70 33.06 20.16
N ALA A 346 12.19 32.80 18.95
CA ALA A 346 11.54 33.25 17.73
C ALA A 346 10.15 32.61 17.54
N ALA A 347 9.32 33.19 16.68
CA ALA A 347 7.97 32.65 16.39
C ALA A 347 8.01 31.25 15.76
N LYS A 348 9.09 30.94 15.03
CA LYS A 348 9.35 29.63 14.42
C LYS A 348 10.84 29.28 14.54
N PRO A 349 11.21 27.99 14.59
CA PRO A 349 12.60 27.55 14.46
C PRO A 349 13.25 28.06 13.17
N ASP A 350 14.55 28.39 13.21
CA ASP A 350 15.31 28.85 12.04
C ASP A 350 16.12 27.70 11.43
N ASP A 351 15.68 27.22 10.26
CA ASP A 351 16.32 26.13 9.54
C ASP A 351 17.33 26.61 8.46
N SER A 352 17.59 27.92 8.35
CA SER A 352 18.44 28.48 7.28
C SER A 352 19.88 27.95 7.29
N ASN A 353 20.40 27.58 8.46
CA ASN A 353 21.76 27.08 8.66
C ASN A 353 21.85 25.57 8.91
N THR A 354 20.86 24.79 8.46
CA THR A 354 20.80 23.34 8.72
C THR A 354 21.49 22.49 7.66
N GLY A 355 21.93 23.08 6.56
CA GLY A 355 22.66 22.40 5.49
C GLY A 355 22.08 22.69 4.10
N GLU A 356 22.95 22.59 3.09
CA GLU A 356 22.60 22.82 1.70
C GLU A 356 22.06 21.55 1.03
N LEU A 357 20.95 21.70 0.30
CA LEU A 357 20.41 20.67 -0.58
C LEU A 357 20.82 20.96 -2.02
N LEU A 358 21.03 19.91 -2.81
CA LEU A 358 21.37 20.02 -4.22
C LEU A 358 20.13 19.82 -5.09
N THR A 359 20.07 20.56 -6.20
CA THR A 359 19.16 20.25 -7.29
C THR A 359 19.88 19.27 -8.23
N PRO A 360 19.43 18.02 -8.35
CA PRO A 360 20.06 17.05 -9.23
C PRO A 360 19.84 17.43 -10.71
N PRO A 361 20.72 16.98 -11.61
CA PRO A 361 20.51 17.17 -13.05
C PRO A 361 19.24 16.44 -13.49
N THR A 362 18.42 17.11 -14.31
CA THR A 362 17.21 16.51 -14.87
C THR A 362 17.56 15.48 -15.95
N ARG A 363 16.76 14.41 -16.01
CA ARG A 363 16.77 13.45 -17.14
C ARG A 363 15.59 13.63 -18.07
N PHE A 364 14.78 14.66 -17.85
CA PHE A 364 13.69 15.01 -18.75
C PHE A 364 14.26 15.32 -20.15
N GLY A 365 13.60 14.77 -21.17
CA GLY A 365 13.96 14.92 -22.58
C GLY A 365 15.21 14.15 -23.02
N GLU A 366 15.71 13.22 -22.20
CA GLU A 366 16.80 12.35 -22.61
C GLU A 366 16.40 11.54 -23.86
N PRO A 367 17.19 11.54 -24.96
CA PRO A 367 16.81 10.94 -26.25
C PRO A 367 16.41 9.45 -26.21
N ARG A 368 16.75 8.74 -25.13
CA ARG A 368 16.37 7.34 -24.88
C ARG A 368 14.89 7.19 -24.47
N GLN A 369 14.26 8.26 -24.01
CA GLN A 369 12.88 8.28 -23.52
C GLN A 369 11.95 8.83 -24.60
N LYS A 370 11.52 7.99 -25.54
CA LYS A 370 10.54 8.34 -26.60
C LYS A 370 9.21 8.94 -26.10
N TYR A 371 8.91 8.78 -24.81
CA TYR A 371 7.73 9.32 -24.15
C TYR A 371 7.95 10.73 -23.55
N SER A 372 9.19 11.19 -23.44
CA SER A 372 9.50 12.54 -22.97
C SER A 372 9.48 13.55 -24.12
N GLU A 373 9.11 14.79 -23.82
CA GLU A 373 9.21 15.91 -24.75
C GLU A 373 10.65 16.40 -24.90
N ASP A 374 10.86 17.38 -25.79
CA ASP A 374 12.16 18.03 -26.00
C ASP A 374 12.67 18.67 -24.70
N GLN A 375 13.90 18.31 -24.31
CA GLN A 375 14.56 18.83 -23.12
C GLN A 375 14.66 20.36 -23.11
N ALA A 376 14.81 21.00 -24.28
CA ALA A 376 14.96 22.45 -24.39
C ALA A 376 13.65 23.23 -24.15
N ALA A 377 12.49 22.59 -24.37
CA ALA A 377 11.18 23.21 -24.19
C ALA A 377 10.63 23.06 -22.75
N GLY A 378 11.20 22.13 -21.96
CA GLY A 378 10.66 21.75 -20.64
C GLY A 378 9.33 20.99 -20.76
N PRO A 379 8.73 20.55 -19.64
CA PRO A 379 7.44 19.86 -19.66
C PRO A 379 6.30 20.80 -20.07
N ARG A 380 5.55 20.43 -21.13
CA ARG A 380 4.31 21.11 -21.54
C ARG A 380 3.08 20.33 -21.08
N ILE A 381 2.37 20.87 -20.10
CA ILE A 381 1.04 20.36 -19.71
C ILE A 381 0.00 21.15 -20.52
N LEU A 382 -0.74 20.47 -21.41
CA LEU A 382 -1.76 21.12 -22.24
C LEU A 382 -2.86 21.73 -21.37
N PRO A 383 -3.35 22.95 -21.65
CA PRO A 383 -4.60 23.44 -21.05
C PRO A 383 -5.77 22.49 -21.31
N PRO A 384 -6.82 22.43 -20.46
CA PRO A 384 -7.93 21.50 -20.62
C PRO A 384 -8.61 21.53 -21.99
N ASP A 385 -8.83 22.72 -22.57
CA ASP A 385 -9.48 22.89 -23.87
C ASP A 385 -8.60 22.40 -25.04
N GLU A 386 -7.27 22.45 -24.89
CA GLU A 386 -6.33 21.83 -25.82
C GLU A 386 -6.27 20.31 -25.62
N PHE A 387 -6.25 19.85 -24.37
CA PHE A 387 -6.24 18.43 -24.03
C PHE A 387 -7.47 17.70 -24.60
N VAL A 388 -8.68 18.24 -24.43
CA VAL A 388 -9.90 17.61 -24.93
C VAL A 388 -9.83 17.35 -26.45
N LYS A 389 -9.17 18.24 -27.22
CA LYS A 389 -8.99 18.07 -28.68
C LYS A 389 -8.06 16.91 -29.04
N THR A 390 -7.22 16.46 -28.10
CA THR A 390 -6.35 15.28 -28.27
C THR A 390 -7.06 13.95 -27.98
N CYS A 391 -8.25 14.01 -27.37
CA CYS A 391 -9.01 12.84 -26.99
C CYS A 391 -9.80 12.28 -28.17
N LYS A 392 -9.79 10.96 -28.29
CA LYS A 392 -10.65 10.17 -29.17
C LYS A 392 -11.58 9.31 -28.32
N VAL A 393 -12.87 9.41 -28.59
CA VAL A 393 -13.94 8.68 -27.90
C VAL A 393 -14.91 8.08 -28.93
N PRO A 394 -15.70 7.05 -28.58
CA PRO A 394 -16.71 6.49 -29.47
C PRO A 394 -17.83 7.48 -29.82
N ASP A 395 -18.54 7.21 -30.92
CA ASP A 395 -19.64 8.05 -31.39
C ASP A 395 -20.71 8.29 -30.31
N GLY A 396 -21.05 9.57 -30.12
CA GLY A 396 -22.03 10.00 -29.12
C GLY A 396 -21.44 10.23 -27.72
N PHE A 397 -20.16 9.95 -27.49
CA PHE A 397 -19.47 10.35 -26.27
C PHE A 397 -18.78 11.71 -26.41
N GLU A 398 -18.64 12.42 -25.30
CA GLU A 398 -17.94 13.71 -25.20
C GLU A 398 -17.16 13.78 -23.87
N VAL A 399 -15.91 14.25 -23.91
CA VAL A 399 -15.12 14.54 -22.71
C VAL A 399 -15.41 15.97 -22.28
N LYS A 400 -15.92 16.16 -21.06
CA LYS A 400 -16.22 17.46 -20.49
C LYS A 400 -15.37 17.72 -19.25
N LEU A 401 -14.75 18.90 -19.20
CA LEU A 401 -14.06 19.37 -18.01
C LEU A 401 -15.09 19.65 -16.90
N PHE A 402 -14.79 19.21 -15.68
CA PHE A 402 -15.57 19.55 -14.50
C PHE A 402 -14.83 20.53 -13.59
N ALA A 403 -13.53 20.30 -13.34
CA ALA A 403 -12.71 21.16 -12.48
C ALA A 403 -11.24 21.11 -12.94
N ASP A 404 -10.51 22.22 -12.77
CA ASP A 404 -9.07 22.30 -13.06
C ASP A 404 -8.31 23.13 -12.03
N GLU A 405 -6.99 23.00 -12.08
CA GLU A 405 -6.04 23.72 -11.23
C GLU A 405 -6.10 25.26 -11.38
N LYS A 406 -6.62 25.77 -12.51
CA LYS A 406 -6.70 27.22 -12.75
C LYS A 406 -7.85 27.84 -11.97
N ARG A 407 -8.97 27.11 -11.88
CA ARG A 407 -10.15 27.51 -11.10
C ARG A 407 -9.94 27.24 -9.61
N PHE A 408 -9.38 26.08 -9.27
CA PHE A 408 -9.13 25.65 -7.89
C PHE A 408 -7.66 25.27 -7.72
N PRO A 409 -6.78 26.20 -7.33
CA PRO A 409 -5.35 25.94 -7.15
C PRO A 409 -5.03 24.79 -6.16
N GLU A 410 -5.95 24.49 -5.25
CA GLU A 410 -5.85 23.37 -4.32
C GLU A 410 -6.04 21.99 -4.98
N LEU A 411 -6.64 21.92 -6.18
CA LEU A 411 -6.81 20.70 -6.99
C LEU A 411 -5.50 20.38 -7.73
N ALA A 412 -4.46 20.07 -6.97
CA ALA A 412 -3.15 19.70 -7.50
C ALA A 412 -2.93 18.19 -7.35
N LYS A 413 -2.59 17.50 -8.43
CA LYS A 413 -2.27 16.06 -8.40
C LYS A 413 -3.39 15.20 -7.79
N PRO A 414 -4.60 15.17 -8.40
CA PRO A 414 -5.68 14.29 -7.95
C PRO A 414 -5.28 12.82 -8.09
N VAL A 415 -5.61 11.99 -7.10
CA VAL A 415 -5.25 10.55 -7.10
C VAL A 415 -6.45 9.63 -6.96
N GLN A 416 -7.31 9.84 -5.96
CA GLN A 416 -8.55 9.09 -5.79
C GLN A 416 -9.76 10.03 -5.79
N LEU A 417 -10.88 9.54 -6.31
CA LEU A 417 -12.17 10.21 -6.38
C LEU A 417 -13.22 9.42 -5.58
N GLY A 418 -14.25 10.11 -5.09
CA GLY A 418 -15.39 9.45 -4.43
C GLY A 418 -16.59 10.37 -4.35
N PHE A 419 -17.81 9.83 -4.24
CA PHE A 419 -19.01 10.64 -4.06
C PHE A 419 -19.62 10.38 -2.70
N ASP A 420 -19.86 11.44 -1.93
CA ASP A 420 -20.52 11.32 -0.64
C ASP A 420 -22.04 11.13 -0.77
N ASN A 421 -22.70 10.98 0.38
CA ASN A 421 -24.15 10.81 0.49
C ASN A 421 -24.95 12.06 0.04
N LYS A 422 -24.32 13.22 -0.13
CA LYS A 422 -24.92 14.46 -0.67
C LYS A 422 -24.73 14.57 -2.19
N GLY A 423 -23.94 13.68 -2.80
CA GLY A 423 -23.62 13.72 -4.23
C GLY A 423 -22.48 14.66 -4.58
N ARG A 424 -21.72 15.16 -3.60
CA ARG A 424 -20.54 16.01 -3.83
C ARG A 424 -19.36 15.12 -4.25
N LEU A 425 -18.51 15.62 -5.15
CA LEU A 425 -17.30 14.91 -5.54
C LEU A 425 -16.20 15.18 -4.52
N TRP A 426 -15.60 14.13 -3.98
CA TRP A 426 -14.44 14.18 -3.10
C TRP A 426 -13.17 13.80 -3.88
N VAL A 427 -12.07 14.48 -3.60
CA VAL A 427 -10.80 14.27 -4.30
C VAL A 427 -9.63 14.33 -3.31
N SER A 428 -8.77 13.30 -3.31
CA SER A 428 -7.47 13.38 -2.64
C SER A 428 -6.44 14.04 -3.55
N THR A 429 -5.67 14.98 -3.01
CA THR A 429 -4.66 15.74 -3.75
C THR A 429 -3.28 15.50 -3.17
N MET A 430 -2.25 15.43 -4.02
CA MET A 430 -0.88 15.09 -3.60
C MET A 430 0.17 16.06 -4.14
N PRO A 431 0.10 17.38 -3.84
CA PRO A 431 1.13 18.32 -4.27
C PRO A 431 2.51 17.99 -3.70
N SER A 432 2.61 17.32 -2.55
CA SER A 432 3.90 16.89 -1.99
C SER A 432 4.54 15.68 -2.69
N TYR A 433 3.84 15.05 -3.63
CA TYR A 433 4.35 13.90 -4.39
C TYR A 433 5.64 14.25 -5.16
N PRO A 434 6.66 13.36 -5.18
CA PRO A 434 6.66 12.01 -4.61
C PRO A 434 6.96 11.97 -3.11
N MET A 435 7.54 13.02 -2.52
CA MET A 435 7.81 13.13 -1.09
C MET A 435 8.16 14.56 -0.69
N TRP A 436 7.88 14.93 0.56
CA TRP A 436 8.32 16.20 1.17
C TRP A 436 9.85 16.42 1.09
N LYS A 437 10.28 17.68 0.95
CA LYS A 437 11.70 18.09 0.91
C LYS A 437 12.11 18.81 2.21
N PRO A 438 13.20 18.39 2.89
CA PRO A 438 13.62 19.01 4.14
C PRO A 438 13.91 20.52 4.05
N GLY A 439 13.24 21.29 4.90
CA GLY A 439 13.32 22.75 4.97
C GLY A 439 12.19 23.48 4.23
N ASP A 440 11.40 22.77 3.43
CA ASP A 440 10.14 23.31 2.90
C ASP A 440 9.08 23.30 4.02
N PRO A 441 8.00 24.11 3.90
CA PRO A 441 6.84 24.00 4.78
C PRO A 441 6.35 22.55 4.88
N ARG A 442 5.71 22.19 6.00
CA ARG A 442 5.13 20.86 6.16
C ARG A 442 4.17 20.54 4.99
N PRO A 443 4.07 19.27 4.58
CA PRO A 443 3.07 18.85 3.61
C PRO A 443 1.69 19.38 3.98
N SER A 444 0.97 19.83 2.96
CA SER A 444 -0.41 20.30 3.10
C SER A 444 -1.27 19.67 2.03
N ASP A 445 -1.07 18.37 1.81
CA ASP A 445 -1.90 17.60 0.89
C ASP A 445 -3.32 17.54 1.44
N LYS A 446 -4.31 17.47 0.56
CA LYS A 446 -5.70 17.78 0.92
C LYS A 446 -6.67 16.69 0.55
N LEU A 447 -7.77 16.70 1.29
CA LEU A 447 -9.02 16.11 0.87
C LEU A 447 -9.98 17.25 0.55
N LEU A 448 -10.46 17.30 -0.69
CA LEU A 448 -11.32 18.36 -1.21
C LEU A 448 -12.73 17.85 -1.45
N THR A 449 -13.71 18.74 -1.37
CA THR A 449 -15.05 18.53 -1.95
C THR A 449 -15.32 19.55 -3.04
N LEU A 450 -15.75 19.10 -4.21
CA LEU A 450 -16.09 19.89 -5.38
C LEU A 450 -17.59 19.80 -5.65
N GLU A 451 -18.21 20.95 -5.92
CA GLU A 451 -19.65 21.09 -6.12
C GLU A 451 -19.94 21.96 -7.36
N ASP A 452 -20.98 21.56 -8.09
CA ASP A 452 -21.66 22.34 -9.13
C ASP A 452 -22.98 22.84 -8.50
N THR A 453 -23.00 24.09 -8.07
CA THR A 453 -24.09 24.69 -7.29
C THR A 453 -25.12 25.39 -8.17
N ASP A 454 -24.78 25.68 -9.44
CA ASP A 454 -25.70 26.28 -10.42
C ASP A 454 -26.26 25.28 -11.46
N GLY A 455 -25.70 24.07 -11.51
CA GLY A 455 -26.14 22.97 -12.36
C GLY A 455 -25.69 23.09 -13.83
N ASP A 456 -24.69 23.93 -14.13
CA ASP A 456 -24.15 24.09 -15.48
C ASP A 456 -23.28 22.90 -15.94
N GLY A 457 -22.93 22.01 -15.01
CA GLY A 457 -22.14 20.84 -15.26
C GLY A 457 -20.64 21.00 -15.03
N THR A 458 -20.24 22.09 -14.37
CA THR A 458 -18.86 22.45 -14.01
C THR A 458 -18.83 22.82 -12.53
N ALA A 459 -17.75 22.48 -11.81
CA ALA A 459 -17.64 22.89 -10.42
C ALA A 459 -17.42 24.41 -10.31
N ASP A 460 -18.24 25.09 -9.51
CA ASP A 460 -18.07 26.50 -9.12
C ASP A 460 -17.60 26.67 -7.67
N LYS A 461 -17.63 25.59 -6.88
CA LYS A 461 -17.21 25.60 -5.47
C LYS A 461 -16.26 24.46 -5.15
N SER A 462 -15.21 24.81 -4.39
CA SER A 462 -14.26 23.88 -3.78
C SER A 462 -14.19 24.17 -2.28
N THR A 463 -14.23 23.11 -1.46
CA THR A 463 -14.04 23.21 -0.01
C THR A 463 -12.92 22.26 0.42
N VAL A 464 -11.97 22.79 1.18
CA VAL A 464 -10.90 22.00 1.80
C VAL A 464 -11.45 21.35 3.06
N PHE A 465 -11.66 20.04 3.03
CA PHE A 465 -12.15 19.29 4.19
C PHE A 465 -11.04 19.09 5.23
N TYR A 466 -9.82 18.77 4.78
CA TYR A 466 -8.64 18.60 5.63
C TYR A 466 -7.36 18.83 4.82
N ASP A 467 -6.34 19.49 5.39
CA ASP A 467 -5.15 19.97 4.68
C ASP A 467 -3.81 19.69 5.37
N LYS A 468 -3.80 18.71 6.28
CA LYS A 468 -2.58 18.32 7.04
C LYS A 468 -2.09 16.92 6.63
N LEU A 469 -2.43 16.45 5.43
CA LEU A 469 -2.06 15.12 4.94
C LEU A 469 -0.67 15.15 4.28
N HIS A 470 -0.07 13.96 4.15
CA HIS A 470 1.13 13.70 3.39
C HIS A 470 0.92 12.50 2.47
N CYS A 471 0.86 12.75 1.16
CA CYS A 471 0.68 11.73 0.13
C CYS A 471 -0.56 10.81 0.32
N PRO A 472 -1.80 11.35 0.43
CA PRO A 472 -3.02 10.56 0.60
C PRO A 472 -3.41 9.77 -0.66
N THR A 473 -2.92 8.53 -0.77
CA THR A 473 -3.18 7.60 -1.89
C THR A 473 -4.53 6.91 -1.85
N GLY A 474 -5.29 7.05 -0.76
CA GLY A 474 -6.48 6.26 -0.47
C GLY A 474 -7.43 6.93 0.54
N PHE A 475 -8.74 6.97 0.28
CA PHE A 475 -9.77 7.34 1.26
C PHE A 475 -11.11 6.61 1.01
N GLU A 476 -11.92 6.46 2.07
CA GLU A 476 -13.30 5.95 1.98
C GLU A 476 -14.24 6.49 3.09
N PHE A 477 -15.54 6.54 2.82
CA PHE A 477 -16.55 7.06 3.74
C PHE A 477 -16.96 6.03 4.80
N TRP A 478 -16.96 6.43 6.07
CA TRP A 478 -17.32 5.56 7.18
C TRP A 478 -17.77 6.36 8.40
N ASN A 479 -18.78 5.89 9.13
CA ASN A 479 -19.27 6.44 10.39
C ASN A 479 -19.56 7.97 10.38
N GLY A 480 -20.11 8.45 9.26
CA GLY A 480 -20.40 9.87 9.03
C GLY A 480 -19.15 10.74 8.87
N GLY A 481 -17.98 10.14 8.62
CA GLY A 481 -16.72 10.81 8.31
C GLY A 481 -15.97 10.08 7.19
N VAL A 482 -14.65 10.20 7.19
CA VAL A 482 -13.77 9.65 6.16
C VAL A 482 -12.55 8.97 6.78
N LEU A 483 -12.29 7.74 6.35
CA LEU A 483 -11.01 7.07 6.55
C LEU A 483 -10.03 7.53 5.47
N VAL A 484 -8.80 7.88 5.83
CA VAL A 484 -7.78 8.33 4.86
C VAL A 484 -6.38 7.86 5.26
N VAL A 485 -5.57 7.48 4.27
CA VAL A 485 -4.16 7.18 4.49
C VAL A 485 -3.34 8.48 4.64
N ASP A 486 -2.52 8.52 5.68
CA ASP A 486 -1.52 9.55 5.97
C ASP A 486 -0.26 8.84 6.47
N GLN A 487 0.49 8.23 5.55
CA GLN A 487 1.56 7.26 5.87
C GLN A 487 2.51 7.80 6.97
N PRO A 488 2.80 7.01 8.03
CA PRO A 488 2.49 5.59 8.25
C PRO A 488 1.11 5.28 8.87
N ARG A 489 0.17 6.22 8.84
CA ARG A 489 -1.08 6.17 9.60
C ARG A 489 -2.30 5.98 8.70
N LEU A 490 -3.31 5.39 9.32
CA LEU A 490 -4.71 5.45 8.91
C LEU A 490 -5.43 6.42 9.85
N LEU A 491 -6.03 7.48 9.29
CA LEU A 491 -6.80 8.47 10.03
C LEU A 491 -8.30 8.24 9.84
N PHE A 492 -9.08 8.61 10.85
CA PHE A 492 -10.50 8.89 10.73
C PHE A 492 -10.74 10.38 10.97
N LEU A 493 -11.36 11.02 9.99
CA LEU A 493 -11.65 12.45 9.96
C LEU A 493 -13.16 12.66 9.95
N LYS A 494 -13.67 13.60 10.76
CA LYS A 494 -15.10 13.91 10.79
C LYS A 494 -15.33 15.38 11.02
N ASP A 495 -16.34 15.89 10.33
CA ASP A 495 -16.98 17.19 10.58
C ASP A 495 -18.12 16.97 11.57
N THR A 496 -18.01 17.57 12.76
CA THR A 496 -18.98 17.43 13.85
C THR A 496 -19.87 18.65 14.04
N ASP A 497 -19.57 19.78 13.39
CA ASP A 497 -20.34 21.03 13.51
C ASP A 497 -21.07 21.45 12.21
N GLY A 498 -20.78 20.77 11.10
CA GLY A 498 -21.42 20.92 9.80
C GLY A 498 -20.83 22.00 8.90
N ASP A 499 -19.65 22.55 9.22
CA ASP A 499 -19.00 23.61 8.44
C ASP A 499 -18.30 23.10 7.16
N GLY A 500 -18.26 21.78 6.95
CA GLY A 500 -17.60 21.13 5.83
C GLY A 500 -16.10 20.90 6.02
N ARG A 501 -15.58 21.00 7.25
CA ARG A 501 -14.18 20.76 7.62
C ARG A 501 -14.08 19.73 8.73
N ALA A 502 -13.03 18.93 8.71
CA ALA A 502 -12.78 17.98 9.79
C ALA A 502 -12.26 18.71 11.04
N ASP A 503 -13.02 18.64 12.13
CA ASP A 503 -12.65 19.10 13.46
C ASP A 503 -12.28 17.93 14.39
N LEU A 504 -12.79 16.72 14.10
CA LEU A 504 -12.38 15.48 14.76
C LEU A 504 -11.33 14.74 13.92
N VAL A 505 -10.17 14.48 14.53
CA VAL A 505 -9.06 13.70 13.94
C VAL A 505 -8.70 12.55 14.87
N VAL A 506 -8.87 11.31 14.39
CA VAL A 506 -8.53 10.10 15.14
C VAL A 506 -7.43 9.33 14.39
N HIS A 507 -6.28 9.15 15.05
CA HIS A 507 -5.20 8.30 14.57
C HIS A 507 -5.49 6.83 14.87
N LEU A 508 -6.22 6.16 13.96
CA LEU A 508 -6.78 4.82 14.16
C LEU A 508 -5.72 3.72 14.29
N ILE A 509 -4.82 3.61 13.31
CA ILE A 509 -3.78 2.58 13.23
C ILE A 509 -2.52 3.22 12.64
N ASP A 510 -1.38 3.02 13.29
CA ASP A 510 -0.04 3.33 12.75
C ASP A 510 0.67 2.01 12.37
N GLY A 511 1.69 2.09 11.53
CA GLY A 511 2.51 0.96 11.12
C GLY A 511 2.35 0.57 9.65
N TRP A 512 1.54 1.31 8.90
CA TRP A 512 1.47 1.18 7.46
C TRP A 512 2.79 1.60 6.82
N ALA A 513 3.24 0.79 5.87
CA ALA A 513 4.51 0.96 5.17
C ALA A 513 4.65 2.37 4.55
N THR A 514 5.85 2.96 4.60
CA THR A 514 6.17 4.29 4.04
C THR A 514 7.19 4.22 2.89
N GLU A 515 7.57 3.00 2.50
CA GLU A 515 8.74 2.71 1.69
C GLU A 515 8.65 3.20 0.26
N ASP A 516 7.50 3.10 -0.39
CA ASP A 516 7.30 3.57 -1.76
C ASP A 516 5.88 4.13 -1.90
N THR A 517 5.76 5.41 -2.25
CA THR A 517 4.44 6.04 -2.45
C THR A 517 3.68 5.47 -3.65
N HIS A 518 4.35 4.70 -4.52
CA HIS A 518 3.67 3.90 -5.53
C HIS A 518 3.11 2.60 -4.99
N HIS A 519 3.69 1.98 -3.96
CA HIS A 519 3.31 0.62 -3.52
C HIS A 519 2.50 0.61 -2.22
N THR A 520 2.26 1.76 -1.62
CA THR A 520 1.50 1.87 -0.38
C THR A 520 0.03 1.51 -0.52
N ILE A 521 -0.67 1.40 0.62
CA ILE A 521 -2.10 1.13 0.67
C ILE A 521 -2.89 2.14 -0.20
N ASN A 522 -3.60 1.62 -1.19
CA ASN A 522 -4.33 2.41 -2.20
C ASN A 522 -5.52 1.63 -2.76
N ALA A 523 -6.26 2.22 -3.72
CA ALA A 523 -7.40 1.63 -4.42
C ALA A 523 -8.44 1.04 -3.45
N TRP A 524 -8.96 1.92 -2.59
CA TRP A 524 -9.85 1.55 -1.50
C TRP A 524 -11.26 1.28 -2.03
N GLU A 525 -11.85 0.16 -1.62
CA GLU A 525 -13.21 -0.21 -2.01
C GLU A 525 -13.83 -1.04 -0.88
N PHE A 526 -15.05 -0.69 -0.46
CA PHE A 526 -15.80 -1.53 0.47
C PHE A 526 -16.44 -2.72 -0.26
N SER A 527 -16.32 -3.91 0.33
CA SER A 527 -17.21 -5.01 -0.02
C SER A 527 -18.65 -4.62 0.31
N PRO A 528 -19.66 -5.23 -0.34
CA PRO A 528 -21.06 -4.94 -0.02
C PRO A 528 -21.38 -5.10 1.47
N GLY A 529 -20.74 -6.08 2.13
CA GLY A 529 -20.88 -6.36 3.56
C GLY A 529 -20.13 -5.42 4.51
N GLY A 530 -19.39 -4.43 3.99
CA GLY A 530 -18.73 -3.39 4.79
C GLY A 530 -17.31 -3.70 5.26
N LEU A 531 -16.62 -4.64 4.63
CA LEU A 531 -15.18 -4.82 4.83
C LEU A 531 -14.41 -3.94 3.84
N LEU A 532 -13.42 -3.18 4.32
CA LEU A 532 -12.60 -2.30 3.49
C LEU A 532 -11.44 -3.08 2.87
N HIS A 533 -11.33 -3.07 1.54
CA HIS A 533 -10.21 -3.66 0.82
C HIS A 533 -9.20 -2.58 0.44
N MET A 534 -7.92 -2.81 0.71
CA MET A 534 -6.82 -1.88 0.42
C MET A 534 -5.66 -2.64 -0.21
N LEU A 535 -5.11 -2.15 -1.32
CA LEU A 535 -4.06 -2.83 -2.08
C LEU A 535 -2.66 -2.35 -1.71
N GLU A 536 -1.69 -3.26 -1.60
CA GLU A 536 -0.28 -2.96 -1.32
C GLU A 536 0.66 -3.77 -2.23
N GLY A 537 1.78 -3.14 -2.64
CA GLY A 537 2.78 -3.72 -3.53
C GLY A 537 3.96 -4.42 -2.83
N VAL A 538 4.86 -5.03 -3.61
CA VAL A 538 5.95 -5.87 -3.10
C VAL A 538 7.08 -5.16 -2.36
N SER A 539 7.15 -3.82 -2.38
CA SER A 539 8.30 -3.06 -1.85
C SER A 539 8.08 -2.57 -0.40
N MET A 540 7.15 -3.18 0.34
CA MET A 540 6.59 -2.62 1.57
C MET A 540 6.90 -3.46 2.83
N SER A 541 6.90 -2.79 3.99
CA SER A 541 7.13 -3.40 5.31
C SER A 541 6.07 -2.94 6.32
N THR A 542 4.84 -3.41 6.14
CA THR A 542 3.72 -3.07 7.03
C THR A 542 3.78 -3.89 8.31
N ALA A 543 3.70 -3.20 9.44
CA ALA A 543 3.75 -3.78 10.78
C ALA A 543 2.87 -2.94 11.73
N VAL A 544 1.64 -3.38 11.94
CA VAL A 544 0.60 -2.65 12.68
C VAL A 544 0.23 -3.36 13.98
N GLU A 545 -0.22 -2.59 14.97
CA GLU A 545 -0.82 -3.12 16.20
C GLU A 545 -2.33 -2.94 16.17
N THR A 546 -3.05 -3.96 16.63
CA THR A 546 -4.51 -3.94 16.75
C THR A 546 -4.91 -4.43 18.14
N PRO A 547 -6.18 -4.23 18.56
CA PRO A 547 -6.71 -4.86 19.77
C PRO A 547 -6.59 -6.39 19.78
N TRP A 548 -6.37 -7.01 18.60
CA TRP A 548 -6.22 -8.44 18.40
C TRP A 548 -4.76 -8.91 18.29
N GLY A 549 -3.81 -7.99 18.46
CA GLY A 549 -2.37 -8.26 18.44
C GLY A 549 -1.66 -7.67 17.23
N PRO A 550 -0.34 -7.95 17.11
CA PRO A 550 0.46 -7.45 16.00
C PRO A 550 0.11 -8.16 14.68
N PHE A 551 0.02 -7.39 13.61
CA PHE A 551 -0.11 -7.89 12.25
C PHE A 551 1.08 -7.41 11.41
N ARG A 552 1.67 -8.31 10.60
CA ARG A 552 2.87 -8.01 9.81
C ARG A 552 2.78 -8.57 8.40
N ASN A 553 3.17 -7.76 7.42
CA ASN A 553 3.41 -8.17 6.03
C ASN A 553 4.72 -7.57 5.54
N PHE A 554 5.54 -8.38 4.89
CA PHE A 554 6.84 -7.94 4.37
C PHE A 554 7.07 -8.47 2.97
N GLY A 555 7.26 -7.55 2.02
CA GLY A 555 7.73 -7.90 0.68
C GLY A 555 6.73 -8.67 -0.18
N SER A 556 5.48 -8.82 0.26
CA SER A 556 4.44 -9.56 -0.45
C SER A 556 3.32 -8.61 -0.87
N SER A 557 2.98 -8.64 -2.16
CA SER A 557 1.88 -7.84 -2.70
C SER A 557 0.54 -8.54 -2.47
N GLY A 558 -0.50 -7.75 -2.27
CA GLY A 558 -1.82 -8.28 -2.03
C GLY A 558 -2.82 -7.22 -1.61
N SER A 559 -3.87 -7.69 -0.97
CA SER A 559 -4.94 -6.87 -0.44
C SER A 559 -5.11 -7.10 1.04
N TYR A 560 -5.07 -6.01 1.81
CA TYR A 560 -5.60 -5.98 3.16
C TYR A 560 -7.12 -5.95 3.12
N VAL A 561 -7.73 -6.68 4.04
CA VAL A 561 -9.16 -6.57 4.34
C VAL A 561 -9.29 -6.18 5.80
N LEU A 562 -9.69 -4.93 6.00
CA LEU A 562 -9.90 -4.30 7.29
C LEU A 562 -11.39 -4.23 7.57
N ASP A 563 -11.79 -4.73 8.74
CA ASP A 563 -13.07 -4.38 9.33
C ASP A 563 -12.86 -3.12 10.20
N PRO A 564 -13.35 -1.93 9.79
CA PRO A 564 -13.12 -0.70 10.55
C PRO A 564 -13.85 -0.67 11.90
N ARG A 565 -14.84 -1.54 12.14
CA ARG A 565 -15.58 -1.62 13.41
C ARG A 565 -14.86 -2.47 14.44
N THR A 566 -14.33 -3.63 14.03
CA THR A 566 -13.58 -4.52 14.94
C THR A 566 -12.07 -4.25 14.92
N LEU A 567 -11.55 -3.56 13.91
CA LEU A 567 -10.12 -3.41 13.61
C LEU A 567 -9.38 -4.72 13.34
N LYS A 568 -10.11 -5.81 13.01
CA LYS A 568 -9.50 -7.04 12.53
C LYS A 568 -8.93 -6.78 11.12
N VAL A 569 -7.66 -7.11 10.95
CA VAL A 569 -6.96 -7.06 9.66
C VAL A 569 -6.62 -8.47 9.22
N ARG A 570 -6.94 -8.79 7.97
CA ARG A 570 -6.39 -9.93 7.26
C ARG A 570 -5.72 -9.46 5.97
N HIS A 571 -4.85 -10.28 5.41
CA HIS A 571 -4.23 -10.02 4.12
C HIS A 571 -4.41 -11.22 3.21
N PHE A 572 -4.53 -10.99 1.91
CA PHE A 572 -4.35 -12.05 0.93
C PHE A 572 -3.37 -11.69 -0.17
N ASN A 573 -2.48 -12.63 -0.47
CA ASN A 573 -1.43 -12.44 -1.46
C ASN A 573 -1.99 -12.53 -2.88
N THR A 574 -1.43 -11.71 -3.77
CA THR A 574 -1.68 -11.74 -5.21
C THR A 574 -0.39 -12.14 -5.94
N PRO A 575 -0.12 -13.45 -6.14
CA PRO A 575 1.12 -13.90 -6.74
C PRO A 575 1.34 -13.33 -8.14
N GLY A 576 2.56 -12.87 -8.41
CA GLY A 576 2.92 -12.22 -9.68
C GLY A 576 2.60 -10.72 -9.76
N TYR A 577 1.96 -10.13 -8.75
CA TYR A 577 1.72 -8.70 -8.73
C TYR A 577 2.95 -7.95 -8.24
N GLY A 578 3.29 -6.85 -8.91
CA GLY A 578 4.31 -5.92 -8.43
C GLY A 578 3.73 -4.80 -7.58
N ASN A 579 2.70 -4.13 -8.10
CA ASN A 579 2.15 -2.90 -7.53
C ASN A 579 0.64 -2.73 -7.86
N PRO A 580 -0.27 -3.33 -7.10
CA PRO A 580 -1.70 -3.29 -7.38
C PRO A 580 -2.37 -1.95 -7.09
N TRP A 581 -3.24 -1.52 -8.02
CA TRP A 581 -3.92 -0.22 -8.03
C TRP A 581 -5.36 -0.27 -8.55
N CYS A 582 -5.97 -1.46 -8.64
CA CYS A 582 -7.32 -1.62 -9.17
C CYS A 582 -8.12 -2.53 -8.26
N TYR A 583 -9.25 -2.06 -7.75
CA TYR A 583 -10.20 -2.88 -7.02
C TYR A 583 -11.62 -2.43 -7.33
N VAL A 584 -12.51 -3.37 -7.66
CA VAL A 584 -13.96 -3.09 -7.80
C VAL A 584 -14.76 -4.36 -7.57
N PHE A 585 -15.95 -4.25 -6.99
CA PHE A 585 -16.90 -5.36 -6.87
C PHE A 585 -17.95 -5.31 -7.96
N ASN A 586 -18.35 -6.49 -8.46
CA ASN A 586 -19.54 -6.59 -9.29
C ASN A 586 -20.84 -6.53 -8.47
N GLU A 587 -21.99 -6.65 -9.13
CA GLU A 587 -23.31 -6.50 -8.50
C GLU A 587 -23.65 -7.59 -7.49
N TRP A 588 -22.96 -8.72 -7.56
CA TRP A 588 -23.10 -9.87 -6.68
C TRP A 588 -22.03 -9.93 -5.59
N GLY A 589 -21.23 -8.87 -5.44
CA GLY A 589 -20.19 -8.77 -4.42
C GLY A 589 -18.95 -9.61 -4.70
N GLN A 590 -18.68 -9.91 -5.96
CA GLN A 590 -17.48 -10.62 -6.41
C GLN A 590 -16.41 -9.59 -6.77
N GLY A 591 -15.26 -9.65 -6.10
CA GLY A 591 -14.21 -8.63 -6.21
C GLY A 591 -13.25 -8.91 -7.36
N PHE A 592 -12.77 -7.86 -8.00
CA PHE A 592 -11.73 -7.92 -9.04
C PHE A 592 -10.58 -7.02 -8.63
N CYS A 593 -9.40 -7.60 -8.46
CA CYS A 593 -8.18 -6.88 -8.08
C CYS A 593 -7.16 -6.90 -9.21
N GLY A 594 -6.42 -5.82 -9.41
CA GLY A 594 -5.47 -5.67 -10.52
C GLY A 594 -4.11 -5.13 -10.14
N ASP A 595 -3.10 -5.66 -10.81
CA ASP A 595 -1.73 -5.14 -10.72
C ASP A 595 -1.61 -3.86 -11.55
N GLY A 596 -1.08 -2.77 -11.01
CA GLY A 596 -0.70 -1.59 -11.78
C GLY A 596 0.54 -1.81 -12.65
N THR A 597 1.42 -2.78 -12.33
CA THR A 597 2.63 -3.05 -13.12
C THR A 597 2.37 -3.98 -14.30
N GLY A 598 1.92 -5.22 -14.04
CA GLY A 598 1.55 -6.20 -15.05
C GLY A 598 0.16 -5.98 -15.65
N ALA A 599 -0.64 -5.08 -15.06
CA ALA A 599 -1.97 -4.67 -15.49
C ALA A 599 -3.06 -5.76 -15.38
N ASN A 600 -2.68 -7.03 -15.24
CA ASN A 600 -3.59 -8.18 -15.14
C ASN A 600 -4.56 -8.06 -13.97
N GLN A 601 -5.82 -8.38 -14.22
CA GLN A 601 -6.92 -8.30 -13.26
C GLN A 601 -7.45 -9.70 -12.95
N HIS A 602 -7.62 -10.03 -11.68
CA HIS A 602 -8.01 -11.36 -11.21
C HIS A 602 -9.26 -11.29 -10.33
N TRP A 603 -10.05 -12.35 -10.34
CA TRP A 603 -11.14 -12.54 -9.40
C TRP A 603 -10.59 -12.82 -8.00
N ASP A 604 -11.12 -12.16 -6.97
CA ASP A 604 -10.59 -12.15 -5.61
C ASP A 604 -10.90 -13.43 -4.80
N THR A 605 -12.02 -14.09 -5.06
CA THR A 605 -12.49 -15.25 -4.25
C THR A 605 -11.44 -16.35 -4.12
N PRO A 606 -10.80 -16.83 -5.21
CA PRO A 606 -9.80 -17.89 -5.13
C PRO A 606 -8.55 -17.47 -4.35
N LEU A 607 -8.27 -16.16 -4.29
CA LEU A 607 -7.08 -15.58 -3.66
C LEU A 607 -7.31 -15.26 -2.17
N SER A 608 -8.54 -14.94 -1.79
CA SER A 608 -8.90 -14.30 -0.52
C SER A 608 -9.25 -15.24 0.64
N GLY A 609 -8.89 -16.52 0.53
CA GLY A 609 -8.92 -17.48 1.64
C GLY A 609 -7.75 -17.33 2.62
N ALA A 610 -7.60 -18.28 3.54
CA ALA A 610 -6.49 -18.35 4.47
C ALA A 610 -5.13 -18.35 3.75
N GLN A 611 -4.15 -17.67 4.34
CA GLN A 611 -2.83 -17.50 3.75
C GLN A 611 -1.89 -18.64 4.10
N PHE A 612 -0.98 -18.93 3.19
CA PHE A 612 0.11 -19.87 3.36
C PHE A 612 1.27 -19.51 2.44
N THR A 613 2.46 -19.98 2.79
CA THR A 613 3.65 -19.76 1.99
C THR A 613 3.64 -20.69 0.78
N GLY A 614 3.56 -20.13 -0.44
CA GLY A 614 3.60 -20.93 -1.67
C GLY A 614 2.33 -20.91 -2.53
N ARG A 615 1.41 -19.97 -2.29
CA ARG A 615 0.26 -19.73 -3.16
C ARG A 615 0.70 -19.50 -4.62
N LYS A 616 0.16 -20.30 -5.55
CA LYS A 616 0.45 -20.22 -6.99
C LYS A 616 -0.29 -19.06 -7.64
N GLY A 617 0.21 -18.54 -8.76
CA GLY A 617 -0.55 -17.62 -9.61
C GLY A 617 -1.77 -18.27 -10.25
N ILE A 618 -2.79 -17.47 -10.56
CA ILE A 618 -4.00 -17.88 -11.29
C ILE A 618 -4.08 -17.08 -12.61
N ASN A 619 -4.92 -17.51 -13.55
CA ASN A 619 -5.10 -16.78 -14.82
C ASN A 619 -5.91 -15.50 -14.59
N ALA A 620 -5.53 -14.45 -15.30
CA ALA A 620 -6.27 -13.18 -15.28
C ALA A 620 -7.64 -13.33 -15.92
N VAL A 621 -8.64 -12.67 -15.34
CA VAL A 621 -9.97 -12.49 -15.94
C VAL A 621 -9.87 -11.48 -17.09
N PHE A 622 -9.20 -10.34 -16.84
CA PHE A 622 -8.95 -9.32 -17.85
C PHE A 622 -7.45 -9.23 -18.13
N ASN A 623 -7.04 -9.70 -19.32
CA ASN A 623 -5.68 -9.53 -19.84
C ASN A 623 -5.54 -8.15 -20.50
N THR A 624 -4.39 -7.54 -20.28
CA THR A 624 -4.09 -6.14 -20.61
C THR A 624 -3.33 -5.96 -21.90
N GLU A 625 -2.98 -7.04 -22.58
CA GLU A 625 -2.30 -6.99 -23.89
C GLU A 625 -1.04 -6.08 -23.87
N GLY A 626 -0.36 -6.00 -22.72
CA GLY A 626 0.85 -5.18 -22.52
C GLY A 626 0.61 -3.70 -22.15
N MET A 627 -0.64 -3.28 -21.96
CA MET A 627 -1.01 -1.92 -21.52
C MET A 627 -0.69 -1.74 -20.03
N ARG A 628 0.20 -0.80 -19.69
CA ARG A 628 0.61 -0.50 -18.32
C ARG A 628 1.23 0.90 -18.22
N PRO A 629 1.38 1.46 -17.01
CA PRO A 629 0.73 1.09 -15.76
C PRO A 629 -0.79 1.31 -15.81
N VAL A 630 -1.48 0.74 -14.84
CA VAL A 630 -2.93 0.84 -14.67
C VAL A 630 -3.27 1.36 -13.27
N VAL A 631 -4.25 2.26 -13.21
CA VAL A 631 -4.74 2.87 -11.97
C VAL A 631 -6.27 2.94 -12.00
N GLY A 632 -6.94 2.38 -11.00
CA GLY A 632 -8.40 2.35 -10.90
C GLY A 632 -9.09 1.46 -11.96
N SER A 633 -10.27 0.97 -11.60
CA SER A 633 -11.08 0.08 -12.42
C SER A 633 -12.57 0.22 -12.10
N GLU A 634 -13.43 0.00 -13.08
CA GLU A 634 -14.89 0.15 -12.89
C GLU A 634 -15.65 -0.76 -13.87
N PHE A 635 -16.87 -1.15 -13.52
CA PHE A 635 -17.82 -1.65 -14.51
C PHE A 635 -18.83 -0.57 -14.91
N LEU A 636 -19.15 -0.57 -16.20
CA LEU A 636 -20.04 0.40 -16.83
C LEU A 636 -21.49 -0.05 -16.66
N VAL A 637 -22.14 0.36 -15.56
CA VAL A 637 -23.56 0.09 -15.29
C VAL A 637 -24.28 1.40 -14.98
N SER A 638 -24.97 1.95 -15.97
CA SER A 638 -25.69 3.22 -15.84
C SER A 638 -26.69 3.43 -16.96
N ARG A 639 -27.92 3.84 -16.64
CA ARG A 639 -28.95 4.19 -17.64
C ARG A 639 -28.55 5.35 -18.55
N HIS A 640 -27.58 6.17 -18.16
CA HIS A 640 -27.03 7.21 -19.02
C HIS A 640 -26.18 6.63 -20.17
N LEU A 641 -25.46 5.54 -19.92
CA LEU A 641 -24.57 4.92 -20.91
C LEU A 641 -25.38 4.14 -21.98
N PRO A 642 -24.86 3.99 -23.21
CA PRO A 642 -25.54 3.25 -24.26
C PRO A 642 -25.63 1.74 -23.96
N LYS A 643 -26.54 1.05 -24.66
CA LYS A 643 -26.83 -0.37 -24.39
C LYS A 643 -25.63 -1.30 -24.64
N ASP A 644 -24.79 -0.99 -25.63
CA ASP A 644 -23.66 -1.82 -26.03
C ASP A 644 -22.49 -1.79 -25.03
N VAL A 645 -22.47 -0.84 -24.08
CA VAL A 645 -21.42 -0.72 -23.07
C VAL A 645 -21.83 -1.23 -21.69
N GLN A 646 -23.10 -1.55 -21.47
CA GLN A 646 -23.58 -2.01 -20.17
C GLN A 646 -22.88 -3.31 -19.74
N GLY A 647 -22.42 -3.35 -18.49
CA GLY A 647 -21.74 -4.51 -17.90
C GLY A 647 -20.30 -4.72 -18.38
N GLN A 648 -19.76 -3.83 -19.21
CA GLN A 648 -18.35 -3.89 -19.61
C GLN A 648 -17.44 -3.44 -18.47
N PHE A 649 -16.24 -4.01 -18.42
CA PHE A 649 -15.19 -3.64 -17.47
C PHE A 649 -14.20 -2.66 -18.12
N ILE A 650 -13.69 -1.71 -17.34
CA ILE A 650 -12.67 -0.74 -17.74
C ILE A 650 -11.59 -0.58 -16.67
N TYR A 651 -10.46 -0.02 -17.08
CA TYR A 651 -9.46 0.55 -16.18
C TYR A 651 -8.80 1.78 -16.82
N ALA A 652 -8.11 2.62 -16.05
CA ALA A 652 -7.35 3.73 -16.61
C ALA A 652 -5.86 3.37 -16.81
N CYS A 653 -5.34 3.60 -18.02
CA CYS A 653 -3.96 3.30 -18.38
C CYS A 653 -3.14 4.56 -18.61
N VAL A 654 -2.03 4.69 -17.89
CA VAL A 654 -1.37 5.98 -17.69
C VAL A 654 -0.11 6.22 -18.54
N ILE A 655 0.53 5.21 -19.15
CA ILE A 655 1.73 5.42 -20.01
C ILE A 655 1.51 4.96 -21.45
N ASN A 656 1.23 3.68 -21.67
CA ASN A 656 1.32 3.13 -23.03
C ASN A 656 0.07 3.45 -23.88
N THR A 657 -1.09 3.64 -23.24
CA THR A 657 -2.36 3.92 -23.93
C THR A 657 -2.82 5.36 -23.72
N ASN A 658 -2.51 5.99 -22.58
CA ASN A 658 -3.05 7.30 -22.17
C ASN A 658 -4.58 7.35 -22.37
N GLY A 659 -5.30 6.43 -21.72
CA GLY A 659 -6.71 6.22 -22.03
C GLY A 659 -7.43 5.21 -21.14
N ILE A 660 -8.70 4.97 -21.48
CA ILE A 660 -9.64 4.09 -20.78
C ILE A 660 -10.04 2.93 -21.71
N PRO A 661 -9.28 1.84 -21.68
CA PRO A 661 -9.56 0.59 -22.38
C PRO A 661 -10.81 -0.15 -21.83
N ARG A 662 -11.49 -1.00 -22.62
CA ARG A 662 -12.71 -1.76 -22.22
C ARG A 662 -12.77 -3.25 -22.62
N TRP A 663 -13.49 -4.05 -21.84
CA TRP A 663 -13.70 -5.50 -22.00
C TRP A 663 -15.16 -5.90 -21.82
N THR A 664 -15.59 -6.91 -22.57
CA THR A 664 -16.79 -7.68 -22.24
C THR A 664 -16.54 -8.55 -21.02
N PHE A 665 -17.61 -8.97 -20.35
CA PHE A 665 -17.57 -9.77 -19.14
C PHE A 665 -18.59 -10.92 -19.25
N GLU A 666 -18.13 -12.15 -19.07
CA GLU A 666 -18.95 -13.36 -19.17
C GLU A 666 -18.56 -14.39 -18.10
N ASP A 667 -19.50 -15.29 -17.79
CA ASP A 667 -19.27 -16.44 -16.91
C ASP A 667 -18.34 -17.46 -17.58
N ASP A 668 -17.43 -18.04 -16.79
CA ASP A 668 -16.56 -19.15 -17.20
C ASP A 668 -16.49 -20.19 -16.09
N GLY A 669 -17.42 -21.15 -16.14
CA GLY A 669 -17.61 -22.14 -15.09
C GLY A 669 -17.92 -21.48 -13.74
N GLY A 670 -17.06 -21.70 -12.74
CA GLY A 670 -17.16 -21.07 -11.43
C GLY A 670 -16.68 -19.63 -11.38
N GLY A 671 -15.88 -19.19 -12.35
CA GLY A 671 -15.31 -17.85 -12.40
C GLY A 671 -15.80 -17.05 -13.59
N TYR A 672 -14.88 -16.27 -14.18
CA TYR A 672 -15.19 -15.25 -15.17
C TYR A 672 -14.14 -15.19 -16.26
N LYS A 673 -14.56 -14.63 -17.41
CA LYS A 673 -13.69 -14.33 -18.53
C LYS A 673 -14.00 -12.94 -19.09
N GLY A 674 -12.93 -12.19 -19.38
CA GLY A 674 -13.01 -10.89 -20.00
C GLY A 674 -12.40 -10.89 -21.41
N THR A 675 -13.13 -10.37 -22.39
CA THR A 675 -12.64 -10.27 -23.78
C THR A 675 -12.53 -8.82 -24.23
N ARG A 676 -11.36 -8.45 -24.76
CA ARG A 676 -11.07 -7.10 -25.26
C ARG A 676 -12.08 -6.68 -26.33
N VAL A 677 -12.68 -5.49 -26.19
CA VAL A 677 -13.60 -4.95 -27.21
C VAL A 677 -12.83 -4.42 -28.41
N ARG A 678 -13.31 -4.75 -29.61
CA ARG A 678 -12.67 -4.47 -30.89
C ARG A 678 -13.69 -4.00 -31.92
N THR A 679 -13.27 -3.18 -32.89
CA THR A 679 -14.14 -2.81 -34.02
C THR A 679 -14.33 -3.97 -34.99
N ASP A 680 -13.29 -4.79 -35.20
CA ASP A 680 -13.40 -6.12 -35.79
C ASP A 680 -13.04 -7.17 -34.73
N PRO A 681 -14.02 -7.96 -34.23
CA PRO A 681 -13.78 -8.99 -33.23
C PRO A 681 -12.70 -10.03 -33.61
N LYS A 682 -12.40 -10.18 -34.91
CA LYS A 682 -11.42 -11.17 -35.40
C LYS A 682 -10.02 -10.58 -35.59
N ASP A 683 -9.86 -9.26 -35.62
CA ASP A 683 -8.56 -8.62 -35.79
C ASP A 683 -8.01 -8.07 -34.45
N PRO A 684 -6.98 -8.71 -33.86
CA PRO A 684 -6.39 -8.27 -32.60
C PRO A 684 -5.73 -6.88 -32.66
N LYS A 685 -5.64 -6.23 -33.83
CA LYS A 685 -5.11 -4.87 -33.98
C LYS A 685 -6.17 -3.78 -33.86
N THR A 686 -7.46 -4.14 -33.81
CA THR A 686 -8.57 -3.18 -33.89
C THR A 686 -9.22 -2.86 -32.53
N ALA A 687 -8.40 -2.67 -31.50
CA ALA A 687 -8.89 -2.31 -30.16
C ALA A 687 -9.81 -1.08 -30.19
N PHE A 688 -10.95 -1.16 -29.49
CA PHE A 688 -11.95 -0.10 -29.46
C PHE A 688 -12.15 0.44 -28.03
N ASP A 689 -11.35 1.44 -27.69
CA ASP A 689 -11.27 2.03 -26.34
C ASP A 689 -12.41 3.01 -26.08
N LEU A 690 -12.72 3.23 -24.80
CA LEU A 690 -13.72 4.23 -24.38
C LEU A 690 -13.16 5.65 -24.43
N LEU A 691 -11.85 5.80 -24.16
CA LEU A 691 -11.11 7.04 -24.30
C LEU A 691 -9.66 6.75 -24.65
N LYS A 692 -9.07 7.53 -25.56
CA LYS A 692 -7.64 7.52 -25.86
C LYS A 692 -7.15 8.92 -26.19
N SER A 693 -6.00 9.34 -25.66
CA SER A 693 -5.40 10.64 -25.96
C SER A 693 -4.05 10.49 -26.68
N THR A 694 -3.69 11.47 -27.51
CA THR A 694 -2.32 11.64 -28.03
C THR A 694 -1.41 12.45 -27.11
N ASP A 695 -1.97 13.10 -26.08
CA ASP A 695 -1.20 13.78 -25.05
C ASP A 695 -0.49 12.76 -24.15
N LYS A 696 0.84 12.82 -24.15
CA LYS A 696 1.68 11.92 -23.37
C LYS A 696 1.71 12.27 -21.89
N HIS A 697 1.16 13.41 -21.47
CA HIS A 697 1.09 13.86 -20.08
C HIS A 697 -0.27 13.62 -19.43
N PHE A 698 -1.26 13.21 -20.22
CA PHE A 698 -2.54 12.73 -19.70
C PHE A 698 -2.36 11.43 -18.91
N ARG A 699 -2.75 11.46 -17.64
CA ARG A 699 -2.66 10.36 -16.69
C ARG A 699 -4.03 10.15 -16.07
N PRO A 700 -4.94 9.42 -16.74
CA PRO A 700 -6.26 9.15 -16.16
C PRO A 700 -6.10 8.34 -14.88
N VAL A 701 -6.81 8.75 -13.83
CA VAL A 701 -6.83 8.06 -12.54
C VAL A 701 -8.26 7.86 -12.07
N ASP A 702 -8.45 6.74 -11.40
CA ASP A 702 -9.67 6.38 -10.65
C ASP A 702 -11.00 6.62 -11.38
N PRO A 703 -11.24 5.92 -12.51
CA PRO A 703 -12.50 6.03 -13.22
C PRO A 703 -13.65 5.46 -12.39
N LEU A 704 -14.76 6.18 -12.25
CA LEU A 704 -15.96 5.71 -11.55
C LEU A 704 -17.26 6.27 -12.15
N VAL A 705 -18.37 5.53 -12.03
CA VAL A 705 -19.69 6.03 -12.46
C VAL A 705 -20.25 6.97 -11.38
N GLY A 706 -20.48 8.23 -11.75
CA GLY A 706 -20.99 9.27 -10.85
C GLY A 706 -22.50 9.23 -10.63
N PRO A 707 -23.04 10.03 -9.70
CA PRO A 707 -24.48 10.11 -9.41
C PRO A 707 -25.34 10.58 -10.60
N ASP A 708 -24.75 11.30 -11.56
CA ASP A 708 -25.38 11.71 -12.81
C ASP A 708 -25.34 10.62 -13.90
N GLY A 709 -24.74 9.46 -13.60
CA GLY A 709 -24.61 8.32 -14.50
C GLY A 709 -23.49 8.43 -15.52
N ALA A 710 -22.77 9.55 -15.59
CA ALA A 710 -21.59 9.70 -16.43
C ALA A 710 -20.38 8.95 -15.84
N LEU A 711 -19.36 8.70 -16.67
CA LEU A 711 -18.08 8.17 -16.18
C LEU A 711 -17.15 9.32 -15.81
N TRP A 712 -16.75 9.40 -14.55
CA TRP A 712 -15.86 10.41 -13.99
C TRP A 712 -14.44 9.86 -13.89
N PHE A 713 -13.43 10.73 -14.04
CA PHE A 713 -12.03 10.37 -13.83
C PHE A 713 -11.18 11.61 -13.56
N GLY A 714 -10.11 11.45 -12.79
CA GLY A 714 -9.08 12.47 -12.62
C GLY A 714 -8.04 12.42 -13.73
N ASP A 715 -7.37 13.53 -13.97
CA ASP A 715 -6.12 13.60 -14.72
C ASP A 715 -5.02 14.12 -13.78
N TRP A 716 -4.07 13.25 -13.46
CA TRP A 716 -2.91 13.58 -12.64
C TRP A 716 -1.93 14.51 -13.38
N ALA A 717 -2.10 14.65 -14.71
CA ALA A 717 -1.44 15.63 -15.58
C ALA A 717 0.07 15.72 -15.32
N ASN A 718 0.77 14.58 -15.40
CA ASN A 718 2.14 14.47 -14.90
C ASN A 718 3.14 14.04 -15.98
N PRO A 719 4.12 14.91 -16.30
CA PRO A 719 5.26 14.57 -17.15
C PRO A 719 6.16 13.49 -16.55
N LEU A 720 6.38 13.54 -15.24
CA LEU A 720 7.35 12.68 -14.53
C LEU A 720 6.69 11.80 -13.48
N ILE A 721 6.41 10.55 -13.86
CA ILE A 721 5.71 9.60 -12.97
C ILE A 721 6.64 8.60 -12.28
N GLY A 722 7.78 8.24 -12.87
CA GLY A 722 8.62 7.14 -12.38
C GLY A 722 9.59 7.54 -11.25
N HIS A 723 9.75 6.67 -10.26
CA HIS A 723 10.78 6.79 -9.22
C HIS A 723 12.14 6.21 -9.64
N MET A 724 12.17 5.32 -10.64
CA MET A 724 13.40 4.63 -11.10
C MET A 724 14.07 5.31 -12.30
N GLN A 725 13.38 6.22 -12.98
CA GLN A 725 13.85 6.88 -14.20
C GLN A 725 14.33 8.31 -13.93
N TYR A 726 13.84 8.93 -12.85
CA TYR A 726 14.10 10.31 -12.47
C TYR A 726 14.35 10.40 -10.97
N SER A 727 15.24 11.29 -10.55
CA SER A 727 15.44 11.62 -9.14
C SER A 727 14.11 12.05 -8.50
N GLN A 728 13.91 11.77 -7.21
CA GLN A 728 12.78 12.31 -6.44
C GLN A 728 12.82 13.86 -6.35
N ARG A 729 13.97 14.48 -6.63
CA ARG A 729 14.19 15.93 -6.63
C ARG A 729 14.41 16.51 -8.04
N ASP A 730 14.06 15.79 -9.10
CA ASP A 730 14.13 16.31 -10.46
C ASP A 730 13.31 17.61 -10.57
N PRO A 731 13.91 18.73 -11.04
CA PRO A 731 13.23 20.04 -11.07
C PRO A 731 12.02 20.09 -12.01
N ASN A 732 11.85 19.10 -12.90
CA ASN A 732 10.70 19.01 -13.80
C ASN A 732 9.52 18.20 -13.22
N ARG A 733 9.57 17.81 -11.95
CA ARG A 733 8.40 17.23 -11.28
C ARG A 733 7.36 18.33 -11.07
N ASP A 734 6.19 18.14 -11.67
CA ASP A 734 5.07 19.04 -11.45
C ASP A 734 4.41 18.74 -10.10
N HIS A 735 4.01 19.80 -9.41
CA HIS A 735 3.37 19.78 -8.11
C HIS A 735 2.01 20.50 -8.12
N SER A 736 1.53 20.96 -9.29
CA SER A 736 0.46 21.94 -9.39
C SER A 736 -0.71 21.55 -10.29
N ALA A 737 -0.50 20.80 -11.37
CA ALA A 737 -1.57 20.46 -12.30
C ALA A 737 -2.51 19.39 -11.74
N GLY A 738 -3.80 19.50 -12.03
CA GLY A 738 -4.78 18.54 -11.57
C GLY A 738 -6.18 18.86 -12.07
N ARG A 739 -6.82 17.88 -12.69
CA ARG A 739 -8.09 18.11 -13.40
C ARG A 739 -9.05 16.97 -13.18
N ILE A 740 -10.34 17.28 -13.22
CA ILE A 740 -11.42 16.31 -13.19
C ILE A 740 -12.22 16.44 -14.47
N TYR A 741 -12.47 15.30 -15.11
CA TYR A 741 -13.29 15.21 -16.31
C TYR A 741 -14.43 14.22 -16.10
N ARG A 742 -15.47 14.38 -16.93
CA ARG A 742 -16.53 13.40 -17.11
C ARG A 742 -16.68 13.06 -18.59
N LEU A 743 -16.88 11.78 -18.87
CA LEU A 743 -17.23 11.26 -20.17
C LEU A 743 -18.75 11.07 -20.23
N VAL A 744 -19.40 11.90 -21.06
CA VAL A 744 -20.86 12.00 -21.17
C VAL A 744 -21.31 11.39 -22.49
N TYR A 745 -22.39 10.60 -22.46
CA TYR A 745 -23.06 10.11 -23.66
C TYR A 745 -24.21 11.05 -24.05
N THR A 746 -24.04 11.81 -25.12
CA THR A 746 -24.92 12.94 -25.48
C THR A 746 -26.28 12.52 -26.04
N LYS A 747 -26.48 11.24 -26.39
CA LYS A 747 -27.75 10.75 -26.92
C LYS A 747 -28.75 10.33 -25.84
N ASN A 748 -28.31 10.23 -24.58
CA ASN A 748 -29.18 9.98 -23.43
C ASN A 748 -29.08 11.17 -22.45
N PRO A 749 -30.14 11.48 -21.69
CA PRO A 749 -30.05 12.45 -20.62
C PRO A 749 -29.11 11.97 -19.52
N LEU A 750 -28.47 12.92 -18.82
CA LEU A 750 -27.84 12.63 -17.52
C LEU A 750 -28.93 12.21 -16.52
N LEU A 751 -28.57 11.37 -15.57
CA LEU A 751 -29.47 10.94 -14.52
C LEU A 751 -29.65 12.05 -13.49
N LYS A 752 -30.84 12.14 -12.92
CA LYS A 752 -31.05 12.96 -11.71
C LYS A 752 -30.34 12.25 -10.55
N PRO A 753 -29.40 12.89 -9.85
CA PRO A 753 -28.70 12.26 -8.74
C PRO A 753 -29.64 11.73 -7.66
N VAL A 754 -29.45 10.46 -7.28
CA VAL A 754 -30.10 9.84 -6.12
C VAL A 754 -29.14 9.92 -4.93
N THR A 755 -29.42 10.87 -4.03
CA THR A 755 -28.63 11.12 -2.81
C THR A 755 -29.19 10.35 -1.61
N GLN A 756 -28.38 10.19 -0.57
CA GLN A 756 -28.69 9.40 0.63
C GLN A 756 -28.86 10.30 1.87
N PHE A 757 -28.19 11.46 1.90
CA PHE A 757 -28.17 12.36 3.04
C PHE A 757 -29.59 12.78 3.49
N GLY A 758 -29.84 12.70 4.80
CA GLY A 758 -31.09 13.13 5.43
C GLY A 758 -32.30 12.21 5.20
N LYS A 759 -32.15 11.12 4.43
CA LYS A 759 -33.26 10.21 4.14
C LYS A 759 -33.52 9.23 5.30
N PRO A 760 -34.78 8.80 5.49
CA PRO A 760 -35.12 7.78 6.47
C PRO A 760 -34.61 6.40 6.02
N VAL A 761 -34.33 5.51 6.98
CA VAL A 761 -33.81 4.15 6.71
C VAL A 761 -34.67 3.38 5.70
N ALA A 762 -36.00 3.51 5.76
CA ALA A 762 -36.89 2.83 4.82
C ALA A 762 -36.67 3.28 3.35
N GLU A 763 -36.44 4.58 3.12
CA GLU A 763 -36.16 5.09 1.77
C GLU A 763 -34.77 4.67 1.30
N LEU A 764 -33.78 4.64 2.19
CA LEU A 764 -32.43 4.14 1.88
C LEU A 764 -32.44 2.66 1.48
N LEU A 765 -33.25 1.83 2.14
CA LEU A 765 -33.45 0.43 1.75
C LEU A 765 -34.10 0.31 0.37
N ASP A 766 -35.05 1.17 0.03
CA ASP A 766 -35.65 1.18 -1.31
C ASP A 766 -34.66 1.60 -2.41
N GLN A 767 -33.64 2.41 -2.10
CA GLN A 767 -32.57 2.71 -3.06
C GLN A 767 -31.71 1.50 -3.43
N LEU A 768 -31.76 0.41 -2.65
CA LEU A 768 -31.09 -0.86 -3.00
C LEU A 768 -31.73 -1.53 -4.24
N LYS A 769 -32.89 -1.04 -4.69
CA LYS A 769 -33.55 -1.44 -5.95
C LYS A 769 -33.04 -0.69 -7.18
N GLU A 770 -32.25 0.38 -7.01
CA GLU A 770 -31.74 1.16 -8.14
C GLU A 770 -30.86 0.32 -9.08
N TYR A 771 -30.89 0.69 -10.35
CA TYR A 771 -30.08 0.04 -11.40
C TYR A 771 -28.60 0.38 -11.25
N GLU A 772 -28.29 1.66 -10.99
CA GLU A 772 -26.93 2.15 -10.79
C GLU A 772 -26.38 1.65 -9.46
N TRP A 773 -25.48 0.70 -9.52
CA TRP A 773 -24.97 0.04 -8.33
C TRP A 773 -24.15 0.95 -7.41
N ARG A 774 -23.62 2.07 -7.90
CA ARG A 774 -22.91 3.07 -7.10
C ARG A 774 -23.89 3.87 -6.22
N VAL A 775 -25.19 3.93 -6.60
CA VAL A 775 -26.25 4.39 -5.71
C VAL A 775 -26.44 3.39 -4.57
N ARG A 776 -26.52 2.10 -4.89
CA ARG A 776 -26.63 1.02 -3.88
C ARG A 776 -25.41 1.01 -2.94
N TYR A 777 -24.21 1.22 -3.48
CA TYR A 777 -22.96 1.35 -2.72
C TYR A 777 -23.06 2.44 -1.64
N ARG A 778 -23.45 3.67 -2.03
CA ARG A 778 -23.64 4.79 -1.11
C ARG A 778 -24.79 4.55 -0.13
N ALA A 779 -25.88 3.91 -0.57
CA ALA A 779 -26.99 3.55 0.32
C ALA A 779 -26.55 2.55 1.41
N ARG A 780 -25.74 1.53 1.07
CA ARG A 780 -25.16 0.61 2.05
C ARG A 780 -24.21 1.31 3.01
N ALA A 781 -23.38 2.24 2.51
CA ALA A 781 -22.49 3.05 3.35
C ALA A 781 -23.29 3.90 4.36
N GLU A 782 -24.30 4.63 3.89
CA GLU A 782 -25.17 5.43 4.75
C GLU A 782 -25.90 4.56 5.79
N LEU A 783 -26.45 3.41 5.39
CA LEU A 783 -27.15 2.50 6.30
C LEU A 783 -26.23 1.97 7.40
N ARG A 784 -24.99 1.62 7.07
CA ARG A 784 -23.98 1.10 8.02
C ARG A 784 -23.64 2.10 9.13
N ASP A 785 -23.81 3.38 8.87
CA ASP A 785 -23.54 4.49 9.79
C ASP A 785 -24.75 4.82 10.69
N ARG A 786 -25.92 4.22 10.43
CA ARG A 786 -27.12 4.39 11.27
C ARG A 786 -27.11 3.46 12.49
N PRO A 787 -27.92 3.75 13.53
CA PRO A 787 -28.02 2.86 14.69
C PRO A 787 -28.44 1.44 14.30
N THR A 788 -27.66 0.43 14.74
CA THR A 788 -27.88 -0.97 14.38
C THR A 788 -29.31 -1.46 14.65
N ALA A 789 -29.89 -1.11 15.80
CA ALA A 789 -31.24 -1.56 16.16
C ALA A 789 -32.32 -1.03 15.19
N GLU A 790 -32.18 0.21 14.73
CA GLU A 790 -33.10 0.82 13.75
C GLU A 790 -33.01 0.12 12.40
N VAL A 791 -31.78 -0.06 11.90
CA VAL A 791 -31.53 -0.69 10.59
C VAL A 791 -32.00 -2.14 10.57
N VAL A 792 -31.66 -2.94 11.59
CA VAL A 792 -32.06 -4.35 11.67
C VAL A 792 -33.58 -4.49 11.66
N ALA A 793 -34.31 -3.66 12.42
CA ALA A 793 -35.76 -3.68 12.44
C ALA A 793 -36.36 -3.29 11.07
N ALA A 794 -35.80 -2.26 10.42
CA ALA A 794 -36.26 -1.81 9.11
C ALA A 794 -35.97 -2.82 8.00
N VAL A 795 -34.79 -3.46 8.01
CA VAL A 795 -34.45 -4.54 7.06
C VAL A 795 -35.44 -5.68 7.16
N LYS A 796 -35.78 -6.14 8.38
CA LYS A 796 -36.77 -7.20 8.59
C LYS A 796 -38.13 -6.83 7.99
N ALA A 797 -38.59 -5.60 8.21
CA ALA A 797 -39.84 -5.10 7.66
C ALA A 797 -39.82 -4.97 6.14
N TRP A 798 -38.68 -4.53 5.57
CA TRP A 798 -38.49 -4.38 4.13
C TRP A 798 -38.45 -5.72 3.41
N VAL A 799 -37.68 -6.69 3.91
CA VAL A 799 -37.62 -8.06 3.39
C VAL A 799 -39.00 -8.72 3.40
N GLY A 800 -39.80 -8.49 4.45
CA GLY A 800 -41.16 -9.04 4.54
C GLY A 800 -42.15 -8.49 3.50
N LYS A 801 -41.80 -7.41 2.79
CA LYS A 801 -42.62 -6.79 1.74
C LYS A 801 -42.12 -7.07 0.32
N LEU A 802 -41.00 -7.79 0.16
CA LEU A 802 -40.47 -8.11 -1.16
C LEU A 802 -41.40 -9.06 -1.92
N ASP A 803 -41.61 -8.77 -3.20
CA ASP A 803 -42.40 -9.62 -4.08
C ASP A 803 -41.56 -10.82 -4.54
N ALA A 804 -42.00 -12.03 -4.20
CA ALA A 804 -41.33 -13.27 -4.59
C ALA A 804 -41.38 -13.54 -6.11
N ALA A 805 -42.23 -12.83 -6.85
CA ALA A 805 -42.29 -12.87 -8.31
C ALA A 805 -41.33 -11.86 -8.99
N ASP A 806 -40.72 -10.94 -8.23
CA ASP A 806 -39.73 -10.01 -8.77
C ASP A 806 -38.50 -10.79 -9.28
N LYS A 807 -38.03 -10.47 -10.49
CA LYS A 807 -36.82 -11.07 -11.07
C LYS A 807 -35.57 -10.75 -10.24
N GLU A 808 -35.57 -9.64 -9.50
CA GLU A 808 -34.49 -9.20 -8.62
C GLU A 808 -34.63 -9.75 -7.19
N TYR A 809 -35.64 -10.56 -6.90
CA TYR A 809 -35.97 -11.01 -5.53
C TYR A 809 -34.77 -11.64 -4.79
N ASP A 810 -33.99 -12.47 -5.48
CA ASP A 810 -32.78 -13.08 -4.91
C ASP A 810 -31.70 -12.03 -4.60
N ARG A 811 -31.46 -11.10 -5.53
CA ARG A 811 -30.50 -10.00 -5.36
C ARG A 811 -30.90 -9.06 -4.23
N LEU A 812 -32.17 -8.70 -4.13
CA LEU A 812 -32.68 -7.82 -3.06
C LEU A 812 -32.52 -8.45 -1.68
N ARG A 813 -32.66 -9.78 -1.56
CA ARG A 813 -32.36 -10.48 -0.30
C ARG A 813 -30.86 -10.51 0.03
N CYS A 814 -29.99 -10.55 -0.99
CA CYS A 814 -28.54 -10.36 -0.78
C CYS A 814 -28.22 -8.96 -0.27
N GLU A 815 -28.84 -7.92 -0.83
CA GLU A 815 -28.67 -6.54 -0.35
C GLU A 815 -29.04 -6.41 1.14
N ALA A 816 -30.16 -7.00 1.55
CA ALA A 816 -30.54 -7.06 2.96
C ALA A 816 -29.50 -7.78 3.83
N LEU A 817 -28.97 -8.92 3.37
CA LEU A 817 -27.91 -9.64 4.09
C LEU A 817 -26.63 -8.82 4.23
N TRP A 818 -26.20 -8.11 3.19
CA TRP A 818 -25.01 -7.28 3.24
C TRP A 818 -25.16 -6.09 4.18
N VAL A 819 -26.34 -5.46 4.21
CA VAL A 819 -26.65 -4.42 5.21
C VAL A 819 -26.50 -5.01 6.63
N LEU A 820 -27.13 -6.15 6.91
CA LEU A 820 -27.03 -6.81 8.22
C LEU A 820 -25.60 -7.24 8.57
N GLN A 821 -24.82 -7.69 7.58
CA GLN A 821 -23.40 -8.03 7.75
C GLN A 821 -22.59 -6.81 8.20
N GLY A 822 -22.81 -5.65 7.59
CA GLY A 822 -22.14 -4.39 7.98
C GLY A 822 -22.47 -3.93 9.41
N HIS A 823 -23.54 -4.46 10.00
CA HIS A 823 -23.89 -4.26 11.41
C HIS A 823 -23.46 -5.39 12.35
N HIS A 824 -22.77 -6.43 11.86
CA HIS A 824 -22.49 -7.67 12.59
C HIS A 824 -23.76 -8.30 13.19
N ALA A 825 -24.90 -8.14 12.51
CA ALA A 825 -26.22 -8.55 12.98
C ALA A 825 -26.91 -9.45 11.95
N ILE A 826 -26.18 -10.43 11.42
CA ILE A 826 -26.66 -11.35 10.37
C ILE A 826 -27.88 -12.13 10.88
N ASP A 827 -29.01 -12.00 10.18
CA ASP A 827 -30.22 -12.77 10.45
C ASP A 827 -30.07 -14.20 9.91
N ALA A 828 -30.07 -15.19 10.81
CA ALA A 828 -29.84 -16.58 10.47
C ALA A 828 -30.92 -17.20 9.56
N ASP A 829 -32.18 -16.75 9.68
CA ASP A 829 -33.28 -17.27 8.86
C ASP A 829 -33.23 -16.69 7.45
N LEU A 830 -32.92 -15.41 7.32
CA LEU A 830 -32.66 -14.78 6.03
C LEU A 830 -31.45 -15.42 5.36
N LEU A 831 -30.35 -15.65 6.09
CA LEU A 831 -29.15 -16.29 5.56
C LEU A 831 -29.48 -17.66 4.96
N LYS A 832 -30.22 -18.51 5.69
CA LYS A 832 -30.68 -19.82 5.19
C LYS A 832 -31.55 -19.68 3.94
N LYS A 833 -32.44 -18.69 3.89
CA LYS A 833 -33.32 -18.45 2.72
C LYS A 833 -32.54 -18.02 1.48
N VAL A 834 -31.44 -17.29 1.63
CA VAL A 834 -30.58 -16.88 0.49
C VAL A 834 -29.61 -18.00 0.09
N LEU A 835 -29.13 -18.80 1.05
CA LEU A 835 -28.40 -20.05 0.75
C LEU A 835 -29.23 -21.06 -0.05
N ALA A 836 -30.57 -20.96 0.01
CA ALA A 836 -31.51 -21.76 -0.77
C ALA A 836 -32.10 -20.99 -1.98
N ALA A 837 -31.52 -19.86 -2.38
CA ALA A 837 -31.98 -19.06 -3.52
C ALA A 837 -31.86 -19.81 -4.85
N LYS A 838 -32.67 -19.41 -5.84
CA LYS A 838 -32.62 -19.99 -7.20
C LYS A 838 -31.35 -19.56 -7.92
N SER A 839 -30.98 -18.28 -7.76
CA SER A 839 -29.75 -17.73 -8.33
C SER A 839 -28.51 -18.31 -7.63
N PRO A 840 -27.57 -18.91 -8.37
CA PRO A 840 -26.29 -19.35 -7.79
C PRO A 840 -25.44 -18.16 -7.30
N ASP A 841 -25.58 -16.97 -7.87
CA ASP A 841 -24.88 -15.78 -7.40
C ASP A 841 -25.34 -15.34 -6.01
N ALA A 842 -26.65 -15.42 -5.77
CA ALA A 842 -27.21 -15.13 -4.46
C ALA A 842 -26.70 -16.12 -3.40
N ARG A 843 -26.65 -17.42 -3.75
CA ARG A 843 -26.07 -18.45 -2.88
C ARG A 843 -24.59 -18.19 -2.62
N ALA A 844 -23.81 -17.85 -3.64
CA ALA A 844 -22.38 -17.53 -3.50
C ALA A 844 -22.15 -16.31 -2.59
N ALA A 845 -22.92 -15.25 -2.75
CA ALA A 845 -22.88 -14.07 -1.88
C ALA A 845 -23.22 -14.42 -0.42
N ALA A 846 -24.24 -15.26 -0.19
CA ALA A 846 -24.60 -15.71 1.15
C ALA A 846 -23.51 -16.60 1.79
N VAL A 847 -22.84 -17.44 1.01
CA VAL A 847 -21.69 -18.23 1.46
C VAL A 847 -20.53 -17.32 1.88
N ARG A 848 -20.24 -16.25 1.12
CA ARG A 848 -19.25 -15.24 1.52
C ARG A 848 -19.63 -14.55 2.83
N VAL A 849 -20.91 -14.17 3.01
CA VAL A 849 -21.42 -13.60 4.27
C VAL A 849 -21.20 -14.56 5.44
N ALA A 850 -21.49 -15.85 5.28
CA ALA A 850 -21.26 -16.87 6.30
C ALA A 850 -19.76 -17.06 6.63
N ALA A 851 -18.89 -17.01 5.62
CA ALA A 851 -17.45 -17.14 5.78
C ALA A 851 -16.81 -15.92 6.49
N ASP A 852 -17.18 -14.72 6.07
CA ASP A 852 -16.62 -13.49 6.61
C ASP A 852 -17.21 -13.15 8.00
N GLY A 853 -18.48 -13.54 8.25
CA GLY A 853 -19.16 -13.43 9.54
C GLY A 853 -18.99 -14.64 10.47
N ARG A 854 -18.10 -15.59 10.14
CA ARG A 854 -17.98 -16.90 10.82
C ARG A 854 -17.84 -16.86 12.35
N ASP A 855 -17.26 -15.80 12.91
CA ASP A 855 -17.08 -15.64 14.35
C ASP A 855 -18.41 -15.40 15.07
N GLY A 856 -19.42 -14.85 14.36
CA GLY A 856 -20.73 -14.52 14.90
C GLY A 856 -21.90 -15.32 14.32
N VAL A 857 -21.69 -16.06 13.23
CA VAL A 857 -22.74 -16.88 12.58
C VAL A 857 -22.79 -18.28 13.20
N PRO A 858 -23.89 -18.66 13.89
CA PRO A 858 -24.01 -20.00 14.47
C PRO A 858 -23.99 -21.09 13.39
N GLY A 859 -23.13 -22.10 13.57
CA GLY A 859 -23.02 -23.21 12.63
C GLY A 859 -22.38 -22.84 11.28
N ALA A 860 -21.61 -21.75 11.21
CA ALA A 860 -20.94 -21.30 9.97
C ALA A 860 -20.21 -22.44 9.24
N LEU A 861 -19.46 -23.28 9.96
CA LEU A 861 -18.78 -24.44 9.37
C LEU A 861 -19.75 -25.39 8.66
N GLU A 862 -20.90 -25.71 9.27
CA GLU A 862 -21.89 -26.62 8.68
C GLU A 862 -22.57 -26.01 7.44
N LEU A 863 -22.84 -24.70 7.46
CA LEU A 863 -23.36 -23.99 6.29
C LEU A 863 -22.37 -24.05 5.11
N LEU A 864 -21.07 -23.82 5.39
CA LEU A 864 -20.02 -23.87 4.37
C LEU A 864 -19.81 -25.30 3.84
N LYS A 865 -19.86 -26.32 4.70
CA LYS A 865 -19.79 -27.74 4.30
C LYS A 865 -20.93 -28.11 3.36
N ALA A 866 -22.16 -27.66 3.65
CA ALA A 866 -23.29 -27.90 2.76
C ALA A 866 -23.10 -27.22 1.39
N ALA A 867 -22.65 -25.97 1.37
CA ALA A 867 -22.37 -25.23 0.15
C ALA A 867 -21.22 -25.80 -0.69
N ALA A 868 -20.28 -26.53 -0.08
CA ALA A 868 -19.20 -27.22 -0.79
C ALA A 868 -19.69 -28.28 -1.78
N THR A 869 -20.94 -28.74 -1.64
CA THR A 869 -21.59 -29.70 -2.55
C THR A 869 -22.65 -29.07 -3.46
N ASP A 870 -22.76 -27.74 -3.50
CA ASP A 870 -23.71 -27.05 -4.37
C ASP A 870 -23.50 -27.45 -5.84
N GLU A 871 -24.58 -27.43 -6.64
CA GLU A 871 -24.51 -27.75 -8.07
C GLU A 871 -23.64 -26.75 -8.86
N HIS A 872 -23.60 -25.49 -8.43
CA HIS A 872 -22.92 -24.43 -9.15
C HIS A 872 -21.46 -24.25 -8.65
N PRO A 873 -20.46 -24.28 -9.55
CA PRO A 873 -19.05 -24.20 -9.16
C PRO A 873 -18.68 -22.90 -8.42
N ARG A 874 -19.31 -21.75 -8.74
CA ARG A 874 -19.08 -20.48 -8.03
C ARG A 874 -19.38 -20.56 -6.54
N VAL A 875 -20.49 -21.21 -6.18
CA VAL A 875 -20.90 -21.41 -4.78
C VAL A 875 -19.90 -22.31 -4.07
N ARG A 876 -19.44 -23.38 -4.75
CA ARG A 876 -18.39 -24.26 -4.22
C ARG A 876 -17.07 -23.51 -4.01
N THR A 877 -16.68 -22.63 -4.93
CA THR A 877 -15.45 -21.81 -4.78
C THR A 877 -15.50 -20.90 -3.55
N GLU A 878 -16.62 -20.20 -3.33
CA GLU A 878 -16.83 -19.41 -2.11
C GLU A 878 -16.86 -20.28 -0.85
N ALA A 879 -17.44 -21.48 -0.92
CA ALA A 879 -17.50 -22.41 0.20
C ALA A 879 -16.09 -22.89 0.57
N VAL A 880 -15.29 -23.30 -0.42
CA VAL A 880 -13.90 -23.72 -0.24
C VAL A 880 -13.04 -22.57 0.30
N ARG A 881 -13.24 -21.34 -0.20
CA ARG A 881 -12.62 -20.14 0.37
C ARG A 881 -12.96 -20.01 1.86
N GLY A 882 -14.24 -20.08 2.23
CA GLY A 882 -14.67 -19.97 3.63
C GLY A 882 -14.13 -21.09 4.53
N LEU A 883 -14.15 -22.33 4.04
CA LEU A 883 -13.64 -23.51 4.73
C LEU A 883 -12.14 -23.39 5.06
N SER A 884 -11.38 -22.66 4.24
CA SER A 884 -9.95 -22.42 4.51
C SER A 884 -9.66 -21.73 5.84
N PHE A 885 -10.63 -21.01 6.43
CA PHE A 885 -10.48 -20.39 7.75
C PHE A 885 -10.69 -21.35 8.92
N PHE A 886 -11.09 -22.60 8.65
CA PHE A 886 -11.27 -23.65 9.65
C PHE A 886 -10.18 -24.71 9.50
N ALA A 887 -9.15 -24.63 10.35
CA ALA A 887 -8.05 -25.59 10.35
C ALA A 887 -8.41 -26.88 11.10
N ASN A 888 -9.25 -27.72 10.48
CA ASN A 888 -9.63 -29.05 11.01
C ASN A 888 -9.91 -30.07 9.90
N ALA A 889 -10.05 -31.35 10.28
CA ALA A 889 -10.27 -32.46 9.35
C ALA A 889 -11.62 -32.41 8.62
N ASP A 890 -12.68 -31.95 9.29
CA ASP A 890 -14.03 -31.85 8.72
C ASP A 890 -14.08 -30.83 7.57
N SER A 891 -13.44 -29.68 7.77
CA SER A 891 -13.26 -28.67 6.73
C SER A 891 -12.50 -29.24 5.53
N ALA A 892 -11.38 -29.92 5.77
CA ALA A 892 -10.60 -30.55 4.71
C ALA A 892 -11.41 -31.60 3.92
N ALA A 893 -12.23 -32.40 4.59
CA ALA A 893 -13.12 -33.36 3.94
C ALA A 893 -14.13 -32.68 3.00
N ALA A 894 -14.73 -31.56 3.42
CA ALA A 894 -15.65 -30.79 2.58
C ALA A 894 -14.95 -30.10 1.40
N VAL A 895 -13.74 -29.57 1.60
CA VAL A 895 -12.93 -29.02 0.50
C VAL A 895 -12.64 -30.10 -0.56
N LEU A 896 -12.28 -31.30 -0.13
CA LEU A 896 -12.05 -32.44 -1.04
C LEU A 896 -13.35 -32.87 -1.74
N ALA A 897 -14.50 -32.80 -1.07
CA ALA A 897 -15.79 -33.09 -1.68
C ALA A 897 -16.10 -32.10 -2.82
N ALA A 898 -15.89 -30.79 -2.60
CA ALA A 898 -16.06 -29.77 -3.62
C ALA A 898 -15.15 -30.00 -4.84
N ALA A 899 -13.88 -30.33 -4.60
CA ALA A 899 -12.89 -30.60 -5.65
C ALA A 899 -13.21 -31.85 -6.49
N LYS A 900 -14.03 -32.78 -6.00
CA LYS A 900 -14.38 -34.01 -6.73
C LYS A 900 -15.59 -33.89 -7.63
N VAL A 901 -16.41 -32.85 -7.48
CA VAL A 901 -17.61 -32.65 -8.30
C VAL A 901 -17.24 -32.59 -9.79
N LYS A 902 -18.01 -33.30 -10.63
CA LYS A 902 -17.80 -33.37 -12.08
C LYS A 902 -18.90 -32.61 -12.85
N PRO A 903 -18.55 -31.93 -13.97
CA PRO A 903 -17.20 -31.72 -14.49
C PRO A 903 -16.35 -30.87 -13.53
N ALA A 904 -15.04 -31.11 -13.54
CA ALA A 904 -14.13 -30.37 -12.66
C ALA A 904 -14.05 -28.90 -13.09
N ASP A 905 -13.97 -28.00 -12.12
CA ASP A 905 -13.85 -26.56 -12.35
C ASP A 905 -12.48 -26.06 -11.89
N ASN A 906 -11.82 -25.27 -12.73
CA ASN A 906 -10.45 -24.81 -12.47
C ASN A 906 -10.35 -23.91 -11.22
N TYR A 907 -11.36 -23.07 -10.95
CA TYR A 907 -11.36 -22.18 -9.80
C TYR A 907 -11.63 -22.94 -8.50
N VAL A 908 -12.54 -23.92 -8.53
CA VAL A 908 -12.77 -24.81 -7.37
C VAL A 908 -11.48 -25.57 -7.04
N GLN A 909 -10.80 -26.14 -8.04
CA GLN A 909 -9.55 -26.89 -7.83
C GLN A 909 -8.44 -26.00 -7.27
N TYR A 910 -8.20 -24.84 -7.88
CA TYR A 910 -7.20 -23.89 -7.40
C TYR A 910 -7.45 -23.47 -5.95
N THR A 911 -8.71 -23.17 -5.62
CA THR A 911 -9.09 -22.73 -4.27
C THR A 911 -8.98 -23.89 -3.28
N ALA A 912 -9.27 -25.13 -3.70
CA ALA A 912 -9.14 -26.32 -2.87
C ALA A 912 -7.68 -26.63 -2.54
N ASP A 913 -6.79 -26.57 -3.53
CA ASP A 913 -5.34 -26.67 -3.33
C ASP A 913 -4.85 -25.66 -2.29
N ALA A 914 -5.23 -24.39 -2.46
CA ALA A 914 -4.85 -23.32 -1.56
C ALA A 914 -5.42 -23.48 -0.14
N ALA A 915 -6.70 -23.86 -0.03
CA ALA A 915 -7.37 -24.07 1.26
C ALA A 915 -6.74 -25.24 2.04
N LEU A 916 -6.44 -26.35 1.37
CA LEU A 916 -5.82 -27.50 2.00
C LEU A 916 -4.37 -27.22 2.39
N ALA A 917 -3.61 -26.49 1.57
CA ALA A 917 -2.25 -26.06 1.91
C ALA A 917 -2.23 -25.13 3.14
N ALA A 918 -3.17 -24.18 3.23
CA ALA A 918 -3.27 -23.27 4.37
C ALA A 918 -3.69 -23.95 5.68
N THR A 919 -4.34 -25.11 5.60
CA THR A 919 -4.91 -25.81 6.76
C THR A 919 -4.21 -27.12 7.10
N ILE A 920 -3.01 -27.40 6.55
CA ILE A 920 -2.25 -28.65 6.77
C ILE A 920 -2.20 -29.06 8.24
N ALA A 921 -1.91 -28.10 9.14
CA ALA A 921 -1.84 -28.36 10.58
C ALA A 921 -3.14 -28.95 11.17
N GLY A 922 -4.29 -28.60 10.59
CA GLY A 922 -5.61 -29.01 11.05
C GLY A 922 -6.07 -30.39 10.60
N TRP A 923 -5.57 -30.90 9.46
CA TRP A 923 -6.05 -32.17 8.89
C TRP A 923 -4.98 -33.25 8.72
N ARG A 924 -3.69 -32.90 8.76
CA ARG A 924 -2.59 -33.85 8.50
C ARG A 924 -2.62 -35.07 9.42
N GLN A 925 -2.94 -34.90 10.69
CA GLN A 925 -2.99 -36.02 11.64
C GLN A 925 -4.12 -37.01 11.31
N ALA A 926 -5.30 -36.50 10.95
CA ALA A 926 -6.41 -37.34 10.50
C ALA A 926 -6.06 -38.10 9.21
N TYR A 927 -5.35 -37.46 8.28
CA TYR A 927 -4.84 -38.12 7.08
C TYR A 927 -3.84 -39.25 7.41
N LEU A 928 -2.85 -39.00 8.27
CA LEU A 928 -1.85 -40.00 8.65
C LEU A 928 -2.44 -41.20 9.40
N LYS A 929 -3.57 -41.01 10.10
CA LYS A 929 -4.33 -42.08 10.76
C LYS A 929 -5.28 -42.85 9.82
N GLY A 930 -5.41 -42.42 8.56
CA GLY A 930 -6.35 -43.02 7.60
C GLY A 930 -7.81 -42.62 7.80
N GLU A 931 -8.07 -41.57 8.59
CA GLU A 931 -9.42 -41.05 8.85
C GLU A 931 -9.91 -40.17 7.69
N LEU A 932 -8.98 -39.53 6.96
CA LEU A 932 -9.21 -38.72 5.76
C LEU A 932 -8.65 -39.43 4.51
N ALA A 933 -9.22 -39.14 3.33
CA ALA A 933 -8.77 -39.68 2.04
C ALA A 933 -8.77 -41.22 1.95
N LYS A 934 -9.97 -41.82 2.03
CA LYS A 934 -10.15 -43.28 1.97
C LYS A 934 -9.92 -43.87 0.57
N ASP A 935 -10.17 -43.08 -0.49
CA ASP A 935 -9.93 -43.46 -1.88
C ASP A 935 -8.59 -42.94 -2.43
N ASP A 936 -8.01 -43.68 -3.40
CA ASP A 936 -6.67 -43.41 -3.92
C ASP A 936 -6.54 -42.06 -4.65
N ALA A 937 -7.62 -41.59 -5.30
CA ALA A 937 -7.62 -40.30 -5.98
C ALA A 937 -7.43 -39.15 -4.97
N THR A 938 -8.09 -39.25 -3.81
CA THR A 938 -7.97 -38.26 -2.72
C THR A 938 -6.62 -38.33 -2.03
N LYS A 939 -6.10 -39.55 -1.81
CA LYS A 939 -4.74 -39.72 -1.27
C LYS A 939 -3.74 -39.05 -2.18
N LYS A 940 -3.81 -39.32 -3.49
CA LYS A 940 -2.95 -38.67 -4.49
C LYS A 940 -3.06 -37.14 -4.48
N PHE A 941 -4.26 -36.60 -4.27
CA PHE A 941 -4.48 -35.16 -4.16
C PHE A 941 -3.79 -34.58 -2.91
N LEU A 942 -4.05 -35.15 -1.73
CA LEU A 942 -3.44 -34.68 -0.47
C LEU A 942 -1.93 -34.90 -0.43
N ASP A 943 -1.43 -36.01 -0.97
CA ASP A 943 -0.01 -36.25 -1.16
C ASP A 943 0.60 -35.19 -2.08
N GLY A 944 -0.14 -34.76 -3.11
CA GLY A 944 0.24 -33.65 -3.98
C GLY A 944 0.35 -32.33 -3.22
N VAL A 945 -0.62 -32.00 -2.36
CA VAL A 945 -0.59 -30.82 -1.49
C VAL A 945 0.61 -30.88 -0.53
N LEU A 946 0.79 -31.99 0.19
CA LEU A 946 1.91 -32.19 1.12
C LEU A 946 3.27 -32.16 0.40
N ALA A 947 3.35 -32.73 -0.80
CA ALA A 947 4.57 -32.70 -1.59
C ALA A 947 4.87 -31.28 -2.09
N THR A 948 3.86 -30.52 -2.50
CA THR A 948 3.99 -29.12 -2.95
C THR A 948 4.47 -28.24 -1.79
N ASP A 949 3.82 -28.35 -0.63
CA ASP A 949 4.22 -27.65 0.60
C ASP A 949 5.66 -27.98 0.99
N LYS A 950 6.00 -29.28 1.04
CA LYS A 950 7.36 -29.73 1.35
C LYS A 950 8.40 -29.21 0.36
N LYS A 951 8.13 -29.27 -0.95
CA LYS A 951 9.07 -28.84 -2.00
C LYS A 951 9.27 -27.33 -2.01
N GLY A 952 8.18 -26.58 -1.94
CA GLY A 952 8.22 -25.13 -1.81
C GLY A 952 8.99 -24.72 -0.56
N ALA A 953 8.67 -25.33 0.58
CA ALA A 953 9.39 -25.11 1.83
C ALA A 953 10.88 -25.45 1.75
N GLN A 954 11.27 -26.51 1.04
CA GLN A 954 12.67 -26.85 0.81
C GLN A 954 13.39 -25.82 -0.05
N ALA A 955 12.72 -25.20 -1.02
CA ALA A 955 13.31 -24.17 -1.88
C ALA A 955 13.47 -22.82 -1.17
N ILE A 956 12.60 -22.49 -0.18
CA ILE A 956 12.57 -21.18 0.49
C ILE A 956 13.95 -20.74 1.01
N PRO A 957 14.71 -21.53 1.80
CA PRO A 957 15.99 -21.06 2.34
C PRO A 957 16.99 -20.68 1.24
N TYR A 958 16.99 -21.40 0.12
CA TYR A 958 17.90 -21.13 -0.99
C TYR A 958 17.42 -19.96 -1.85
N LEU A 959 16.11 -19.86 -2.10
CA LEU A 959 15.52 -18.68 -2.74
C LEU A 959 15.74 -17.42 -1.90
N GLN A 960 15.67 -17.51 -0.57
CA GLN A 960 16.03 -16.43 0.33
C GLN A 960 17.53 -16.08 0.26
N VAL A 961 18.42 -17.02 -0.02
CA VAL A 961 19.85 -16.73 -0.21
C VAL A 961 20.10 -15.99 -1.54
N VAL A 962 19.45 -16.40 -2.62
CA VAL A 962 19.73 -15.89 -3.98
C VAL A 962 18.89 -14.67 -4.37
N LEU A 963 17.66 -14.58 -3.86
CA LEU A 963 16.73 -13.45 -4.02
C LEU A 963 16.74 -12.51 -2.81
N GLY A 964 17.33 -12.95 -1.69
CA GLY A 964 17.51 -12.11 -0.53
C GLY A 964 18.46 -10.95 -0.82
N LYS A 965 18.26 -9.88 -0.07
CA LYS A 965 18.98 -8.62 -0.27
C LYS A 965 20.33 -8.57 0.44
N ASP A 966 20.56 -9.47 1.39
CA ASP A 966 21.88 -9.69 1.97
C ASP A 966 22.84 -10.08 0.83
N GLN A 967 23.91 -9.31 0.60
CA GLN A 967 24.99 -9.73 -0.30
C GLN A 967 25.70 -10.94 0.31
N LYS A 968 25.16 -12.12 0.04
CA LYS A 968 25.85 -13.39 0.28
C LYS A 968 26.99 -13.52 -0.72
N SER A 969 28.07 -14.18 -0.30
CA SER A 969 29.22 -14.40 -1.17
C SER A 969 28.81 -15.14 -2.45
N ALA A 970 29.56 -14.97 -3.53
CA ALA A 970 29.33 -15.72 -4.77
C ALA A 970 29.33 -17.24 -4.54
N GLU A 971 30.13 -17.72 -3.59
CA GLU A 971 30.15 -19.14 -3.19
C GLU A 971 28.83 -19.57 -2.53
N GLU A 972 28.30 -18.80 -1.59
CA GLU A 972 26.99 -19.09 -0.96
C GLU A 972 25.84 -19.02 -1.96
N ARG A 973 25.85 -18.02 -2.86
CA ARG A 973 24.86 -17.89 -3.94
C ARG A 973 24.92 -19.07 -4.88
N ASN A 974 26.11 -19.48 -5.32
CA ASN A 974 26.29 -20.64 -6.19
C ASN A 974 25.87 -21.94 -5.51
N LYS A 975 26.18 -22.13 -4.21
CA LYS A 975 25.69 -23.28 -3.44
C LYS A 975 24.17 -23.32 -3.38
N ALA A 976 23.51 -22.17 -3.18
CA ALA A 976 22.06 -22.09 -3.16
C ALA A 976 21.44 -22.33 -4.54
N MET A 977 21.99 -21.76 -5.62
CA MET A 977 21.55 -22.04 -6.98
C MET A 977 21.76 -23.52 -7.36
N GLN A 978 22.87 -24.13 -6.93
CA GLN A 978 23.13 -25.55 -7.13
C GLN A 978 22.12 -26.41 -6.37
N ALA A 979 21.82 -26.07 -5.11
CA ALA A 979 20.77 -26.75 -4.36
C ALA A 979 19.41 -26.67 -5.06
N LEU A 980 19.03 -25.49 -5.59
CA LEU A 980 17.81 -25.32 -6.38
C LEU A 980 17.83 -26.12 -7.69
N ALA A 981 18.97 -26.21 -8.36
CA ALA A 981 19.14 -26.98 -9.59
C ALA A 981 19.05 -28.50 -9.35
N ASP A 982 19.59 -28.97 -8.22
CA ASP A 982 19.60 -30.37 -7.80
C ASP A 982 18.25 -30.83 -7.23
N MET A 983 17.41 -29.89 -6.80
CA MET A 983 16.02 -30.21 -6.44
C MET A 983 15.30 -30.80 -7.64
N LYS A 984 14.82 -32.04 -7.45
CA LYS A 984 14.00 -32.77 -8.42
C LYS A 984 12.53 -32.70 -8.01
N GLY A 985 11.65 -32.86 -9.00
CA GLY A 985 10.22 -33.03 -8.76
C GLY A 985 9.38 -31.76 -8.91
N GLY A 986 9.84 -30.76 -9.66
CA GLY A 986 8.91 -29.81 -10.29
C GLY A 986 7.99 -30.52 -11.28
N SER A 987 6.89 -29.88 -11.69
CA SER A 987 5.97 -30.37 -12.71
C SER A 987 6.19 -29.58 -14.01
N ALA A 988 6.63 -30.28 -15.06
CA ALA A 988 6.79 -29.67 -16.38
C ALA A 988 5.44 -29.14 -16.95
N GLU A 989 4.34 -29.81 -16.62
CA GLU A 989 2.99 -29.38 -17.00
C GLU A 989 2.62 -28.04 -16.35
N ASN A 990 2.80 -27.92 -15.03
CA ASN A 990 2.58 -26.66 -14.31
C ASN A 990 3.55 -25.58 -14.78
N GLY A 991 4.81 -25.96 -15.00
CA GLY A 991 5.87 -25.06 -15.44
C GLY A 991 5.57 -24.41 -16.79
N LYS A 992 4.82 -25.08 -17.68
CA LYS A 992 4.32 -24.48 -18.92
C LYS A 992 3.37 -23.30 -18.63
N ALA A 993 2.50 -23.41 -17.63
CA ALA A 993 1.62 -22.31 -17.24
C ALA A 993 2.40 -21.15 -16.58
N VAL A 994 3.40 -21.46 -15.76
CA VAL A 994 4.32 -20.46 -15.19
C VAL A 994 5.08 -19.73 -16.30
N PHE A 995 5.59 -20.47 -17.29
CA PHE A 995 6.26 -19.92 -18.47
C PHE A 995 5.34 -18.98 -19.26
N ARG A 996 4.06 -19.37 -19.47
CA ARG A 996 3.05 -18.51 -20.12
C ARG A 996 2.81 -17.20 -19.39
N ARG A 997 2.80 -17.22 -18.05
CA ARG A 997 2.59 -15.99 -17.26
C ARG A 997 3.82 -15.07 -17.25
N ASN A 998 5.02 -15.63 -17.23
CA ASN A 998 6.23 -14.88 -16.86
C ASN A 998 7.29 -14.76 -17.98
N CYS A 999 7.32 -15.66 -18.95
CA CYS A 999 8.42 -15.79 -19.91
C CYS A 999 8.01 -15.60 -21.38
N VAL A 1000 6.73 -15.86 -21.70
CA VAL A 1000 6.21 -15.88 -23.09
C VAL A 1000 6.29 -14.54 -23.82
N ALA A 1001 6.38 -13.45 -23.07
CA ALA A 1001 6.53 -12.09 -23.62
C ALA A 1001 7.83 -11.92 -24.42
N CYS A 1002 8.86 -12.71 -24.08
CA CYS A 1002 10.19 -12.62 -24.71
C CYS A 1002 10.63 -13.93 -25.38
N HIS A 1003 10.15 -15.07 -24.91
CA HIS A 1003 10.58 -16.39 -25.37
C HIS A 1003 9.47 -17.16 -26.08
N GLN A 1004 9.83 -17.85 -27.17
CA GLN A 1004 8.92 -18.70 -27.92
C GLN A 1004 9.11 -20.18 -27.55
N VAL A 1005 8.01 -20.92 -27.46
CA VAL A 1005 7.97 -22.38 -27.25
C VAL A 1005 6.84 -22.99 -28.06
N PHE A 1006 7.16 -23.92 -28.96
CA PHE A 1006 6.22 -24.61 -29.85
C PHE A 1006 5.33 -23.64 -30.65
N GLY A 1007 5.93 -22.55 -31.13
CA GLY A 1007 5.23 -21.49 -31.86
C GLY A 1007 4.50 -20.46 -30.99
N GLU A 1008 4.36 -20.70 -29.68
CA GLU A 1008 3.70 -19.81 -28.73
C GLU A 1008 4.70 -18.82 -28.10
N GLY A 1009 4.41 -17.52 -28.15
CA GLY A 1009 5.25 -16.46 -27.58
C GLY A 1009 6.07 -15.67 -28.60
N ALA A 1010 6.91 -14.76 -28.10
CA ALA A 1010 7.71 -13.88 -28.93
C ALA A 1010 9.13 -14.42 -29.16
N ASN A 1011 9.70 -14.15 -30.34
CA ASN A 1011 11.06 -14.57 -30.70
C ASN A 1011 12.06 -13.41 -30.51
N TYR A 1012 12.15 -12.90 -29.29
CA TYR A 1012 13.09 -11.83 -28.92
C TYR A 1012 14.28 -12.38 -28.14
N GLY A 1013 14.02 -13.21 -27.14
CA GLY A 1013 15.01 -14.08 -26.53
C GLY A 1013 15.18 -15.37 -27.34
N PRO A 1014 16.16 -16.22 -26.98
CA PRO A 1014 16.28 -17.53 -27.58
C PRO A 1014 14.97 -18.30 -27.43
N ALA A 1015 14.50 -18.93 -28.50
CA ALA A 1015 13.37 -19.84 -28.41
C ALA A 1015 13.79 -21.08 -27.59
N MET A 1016 12.87 -21.58 -26.75
CA MET A 1016 13.20 -22.61 -25.76
C MET A 1016 13.05 -24.02 -26.33
N ASP A 1017 12.34 -24.20 -27.44
CA ASP A 1017 12.16 -25.47 -28.14
C ASP A 1017 13.06 -25.62 -29.37
N ILE A 1018 13.38 -24.55 -30.08
CA ILE A 1018 14.29 -24.54 -31.23
C ILE A 1018 15.05 -23.22 -31.19
N ASP A 1019 16.38 -23.20 -31.15
CA ASP A 1019 17.10 -21.93 -31.26
C ASP A 1019 17.15 -21.39 -32.71
N LEU A 1020 17.59 -20.14 -32.87
CA LEU A 1020 17.67 -19.42 -34.15
C LEU A 1020 18.67 -20.04 -35.16
N GLU A 1021 19.42 -21.08 -34.77
CA GLU A 1021 20.39 -21.80 -35.61
C GLU A 1021 19.98 -23.27 -35.86
N GLY A 1022 18.79 -23.68 -35.40
CA GLY A 1022 18.28 -25.04 -35.55
C GLY A 1022 18.92 -26.07 -34.61
N LYS A 1023 19.60 -25.65 -33.53
CA LYS A 1023 20.33 -26.53 -32.61
C LYS A 1023 19.59 -26.74 -31.29
N GLY A 1024 18.55 -27.57 -31.31
CA GLY A 1024 18.02 -28.28 -30.14
C GLY A 1024 17.36 -27.42 -29.03
N LYS A 1025 16.53 -28.09 -28.23
CA LYS A 1025 15.73 -27.49 -27.15
C LYS A 1025 16.58 -27.05 -25.94
N VAL A 1026 16.14 -26.06 -25.16
CA VAL A 1026 16.93 -25.43 -24.07
C VAL A 1026 17.48 -26.43 -23.03
N GLY A 1027 16.73 -27.48 -22.70
CA GLY A 1027 17.14 -28.54 -21.77
C GLY A 1027 18.21 -29.49 -22.32
N LYS A 1028 18.56 -29.41 -23.61
CA LYS A 1028 19.78 -30.00 -24.19
C LYS A 1028 20.98 -29.04 -24.17
N ARG A 1029 20.73 -27.73 -24.26
CA ARG A 1029 21.79 -26.71 -24.38
C ARG A 1029 22.34 -26.25 -23.03
N LEU A 1030 21.47 -26.10 -22.04
CA LEU A 1030 21.82 -25.60 -20.72
C LEU A 1030 21.68 -26.70 -19.67
N SER A 1031 22.64 -26.76 -18.74
CA SER A 1031 22.46 -27.55 -17.51
C SER A 1031 21.34 -26.95 -16.68
N ARG A 1032 20.74 -27.74 -15.77
CA ARG A 1032 19.74 -27.22 -14.83
C ARG A 1032 20.27 -26.03 -14.02
N PHE A 1033 21.53 -26.09 -13.60
CA PHE A 1033 22.19 -24.97 -12.92
C PHE A 1033 22.17 -23.70 -13.78
N LYS A 1034 22.53 -23.80 -15.06
CA LYS A 1034 22.51 -22.66 -15.97
C LYS A 1034 21.10 -22.12 -16.23
N ILE A 1035 20.08 -22.98 -16.26
CA ILE A 1035 18.67 -22.53 -16.34
C ILE A 1035 18.30 -21.73 -15.08
N VAL A 1036 18.64 -22.24 -13.89
CA VAL A 1036 18.42 -21.57 -12.60
C VAL A 1036 19.14 -20.23 -12.54
N GLU A 1037 20.42 -20.19 -12.92
CA GLU A 1037 21.25 -18.98 -12.97
C GLU A 1037 20.64 -17.93 -13.91
N SER A 1038 20.21 -18.31 -15.13
CA SER A 1038 19.60 -17.38 -16.07
C SER A 1038 18.27 -16.75 -15.60
N ILE A 1039 17.50 -17.44 -14.75
CA ILE A 1039 16.24 -16.92 -14.20
C ILE A 1039 16.49 -16.02 -12.98
N ILE A 1040 17.45 -16.39 -12.13
CA ILE A 1040 17.79 -15.67 -10.90
C ILE A 1040 18.66 -14.44 -11.19
N ASP A 1041 19.65 -14.61 -12.05
CA ASP A 1041 20.67 -13.61 -12.40
C ASP A 1041 20.89 -13.60 -13.92
N PRO A 1042 19.97 -12.97 -14.68
CA PRO A 1042 20.06 -12.95 -16.14
C PRO A 1042 21.32 -12.25 -16.67
N ASN A 1043 22.05 -11.52 -15.83
CA ASN A 1043 23.27 -10.79 -16.20
C ASN A 1043 24.56 -11.59 -15.95
N ALA A 1044 24.48 -12.75 -15.30
CA ALA A 1044 25.64 -13.59 -14.97
C ALA A 1044 26.36 -14.12 -16.22
N ASP A 1045 25.61 -14.47 -17.27
CA ASP A 1045 26.13 -15.05 -18.50
C ASP A 1045 25.25 -14.64 -19.68
N VAL A 1046 25.74 -13.71 -20.50
CA VAL A 1046 24.97 -13.09 -21.60
C VAL A 1046 25.66 -13.42 -22.92
N ASP A 1047 24.98 -14.17 -23.77
CA ASP A 1047 25.43 -14.38 -25.16
C ASP A 1047 25.58 -13.01 -25.83
N PRO A 1048 26.69 -12.73 -26.54
CA PRO A 1048 26.89 -11.47 -27.26
C PRO A 1048 25.73 -11.09 -28.18
N LYS A 1049 25.00 -12.08 -28.73
CA LYS A 1049 23.82 -11.88 -29.57
C LYS A 1049 22.60 -11.38 -28.80
N PHE A 1050 22.50 -11.71 -27.50
CA PHE A 1050 21.43 -11.26 -26.59
C PHE A 1050 21.85 -10.11 -25.66
N SER A 1051 23.09 -9.64 -25.82
CA SER A 1051 23.63 -8.48 -25.12
C SER A 1051 23.00 -7.18 -25.63
N THR A 1052 22.73 -6.27 -24.72
CA THR A 1052 22.19 -4.96 -25.09
C THR A 1052 23.20 -4.18 -25.92
N THR A 1053 22.90 -3.88 -27.17
CA THR A 1053 23.71 -3.01 -28.04
C THR A 1053 23.23 -1.58 -27.89
N LYS A 1054 24.14 -0.68 -27.51
CA LYS A 1054 23.96 0.76 -27.45
C LYS A 1054 24.61 1.39 -28.68
N ILE A 1055 23.82 2.02 -29.53
CA ILE A 1055 24.26 2.82 -30.68
C ILE A 1055 24.07 4.28 -30.29
N ILE A 1056 25.05 5.13 -30.55
CA ILE A 1056 24.94 6.58 -30.53
C ILE A 1056 25.06 7.01 -31.99
N THR A 1057 24.06 7.73 -32.51
CA THR A 1057 24.08 8.23 -33.87
C THR A 1057 24.88 9.53 -33.97
N VAL A 1058 25.26 9.95 -35.18
CA VAL A 1058 25.91 11.26 -35.46
C VAL A 1058 25.05 12.47 -35.07
N GLU A 1059 23.77 12.25 -34.79
CA GLU A 1059 22.84 13.24 -34.21
C GLU A 1059 22.71 13.09 -32.68
N GLU A 1060 23.69 12.44 -32.04
CA GLU A 1060 23.77 12.13 -30.61
C GLU A 1060 22.59 11.29 -30.06
N LYS A 1061 21.78 10.66 -30.92
CA LYS A 1061 20.65 9.83 -30.48
C LYS A 1061 21.17 8.48 -30.01
N THR A 1062 20.93 8.14 -28.74
CA THR A 1062 21.23 6.80 -28.23
C THR A 1062 20.08 5.83 -28.51
N ILE A 1063 20.37 4.74 -29.21
CA ILE A 1063 19.46 3.61 -29.45
C ILE A 1063 20.06 2.40 -28.73
N SER A 1064 19.38 1.92 -27.68
CA SER A 1064 19.79 0.74 -26.93
C SER A 1064 18.78 -0.38 -27.10
N GLY A 1065 19.25 -1.60 -27.34
CA GLY A 1065 18.38 -2.76 -27.43
C GLY A 1065 19.11 -3.97 -27.99
N LEU A 1066 18.35 -5.02 -28.27
CA LEU A 1066 18.86 -6.25 -28.84
C LEU A 1066 19.24 -6.04 -30.31
N LEU A 1067 20.43 -6.47 -30.73
CA LEU A 1067 20.80 -6.48 -32.13
C LEU A 1067 19.99 -7.55 -32.89
N VAL A 1068 19.13 -7.12 -33.81
CA VAL A 1068 18.26 -8.02 -34.59
C VAL A 1068 18.93 -8.44 -35.89
N SER A 1069 19.53 -7.51 -36.62
CA SER A 1069 20.23 -7.76 -37.88
C SER A 1069 21.19 -6.62 -38.20
N GLU A 1070 22.22 -6.91 -38.98
CA GLU A 1070 23.21 -5.94 -39.43
C GLU A 1070 23.61 -6.26 -40.87
N THR A 1071 23.64 -5.23 -41.71
CA THR A 1071 24.17 -5.26 -43.07
C THR A 1071 25.25 -4.18 -43.21
N LYS A 1072 25.87 -4.07 -44.39
CA LYS A 1072 26.86 -3.01 -44.64
C LYS A 1072 26.26 -1.60 -44.55
N ASP A 1073 24.95 -1.46 -44.72
CA ASP A 1073 24.28 -0.17 -44.83
C ASP A 1073 23.41 0.18 -43.61
N GLU A 1074 22.98 -0.82 -42.83
CA GLU A 1074 22.06 -0.63 -41.70
C GLU A 1074 22.24 -1.63 -40.55
N VAL A 1075 21.95 -1.16 -39.34
CA VAL A 1075 21.88 -1.92 -38.10
C VAL A 1075 20.45 -1.85 -37.55
N VAL A 1076 19.84 -3.00 -37.30
CA VAL A 1076 18.49 -3.10 -36.74
C VAL A 1076 18.56 -3.49 -35.27
N ILE A 1077 18.04 -2.64 -34.39
CA ILE A 1077 17.96 -2.84 -32.94
C ILE A 1077 16.50 -3.01 -32.50
N PHE A 1078 16.19 -4.04 -31.71
CA PHE A 1078 14.91 -4.18 -31.01
C PHE A 1078 15.01 -3.57 -29.62
N ASP A 1079 14.29 -2.49 -29.36
CA ASP A 1079 14.41 -1.70 -28.12
C ASP A 1079 13.51 -2.19 -26.97
N GLY A 1080 12.99 -3.42 -27.08
CA GLY A 1080 12.00 -3.98 -26.15
C GLY A 1080 10.55 -3.64 -26.51
N LYS A 1081 10.31 -2.83 -27.55
CA LYS A 1081 8.97 -2.52 -28.07
C LYS A 1081 8.86 -2.74 -29.58
N GLU A 1082 9.80 -2.20 -30.35
CA GLU A 1082 9.79 -2.28 -31.82
C GLU A 1082 11.20 -2.40 -32.41
N LYS A 1083 11.28 -2.78 -33.69
CA LYS A 1083 12.56 -2.81 -34.43
C LYS A 1083 12.88 -1.40 -34.93
N ARG A 1084 14.10 -0.96 -34.71
CA ARG A 1084 14.64 0.32 -35.20
C ARG A 1084 15.81 0.07 -36.13
N THR A 1085 15.70 0.54 -37.36
CA THR A 1085 16.78 0.51 -38.33
C THR A 1085 17.59 1.81 -38.25
N VAL A 1086 18.90 1.69 -38.11
CA VAL A 1086 19.88 2.78 -38.06
C VAL A 1086 20.84 2.59 -39.21
N LYS A 1087 20.99 3.57 -40.10
CA LYS A 1087 21.98 3.43 -41.18
C LYS A 1087 23.38 3.47 -40.59
N VAL A 1088 24.29 2.61 -41.04
CA VAL A 1088 25.66 2.52 -40.50
C VAL A 1088 26.39 3.85 -40.59
N LYS A 1089 26.19 4.60 -41.69
CA LYS A 1089 26.75 5.95 -41.89
C LYS A 1089 26.27 6.99 -40.86
N ASP A 1090 25.14 6.72 -40.20
CA ASP A 1090 24.55 7.61 -39.20
C ASP A 1090 24.96 7.18 -37.78
N ILE A 1091 25.85 6.19 -37.61
CA ILE A 1091 26.34 5.70 -36.31
C ILE A 1091 27.64 6.42 -35.95
N GLU A 1092 27.63 7.17 -34.84
CA GLU A 1092 28.83 7.83 -34.27
C GLU A 1092 29.62 6.86 -33.40
N SER A 1093 28.96 6.12 -32.51
CA SER A 1093 29.60 5.09 -31.70
C SER A 1093 28.67 3.94 -31.40
N ARG A 1094 29.25 2.75 -31.19
CA ARG A 1094 28.52 1.55 -30.84
C ARG A 1094 29.22 0.85 -29.69
N GLN A 1095 28.45 0.46 -28.69
CA GLN A 1095 28.92 -0.24 -27.51
C GLN A 1095 27.98 -1.38 -27.18
N THR A 1096 28.49 -2.61 -27.15
CA THR A 1096 27.76 -3.75 -26.56
C THR A 1096 27.92 -3.70 -25.04
N LEU A 1097 26.82 -3.60 -24.32
CA LEU A 1097 26.78 -3.63 -22.85
C LEU A 1097 26.78 -5.08 -22.38
N LYS A 1098 27.50 -5.38 -21.29
CA LYS A 1098 27.43 -6.66 -20.58
C LYS A 1098 26.16 -6.76 -19.71
N GLN A 1099 25.02 -6.42 -20.29
CA GLN A 1099 23.72 -6.44 -19.62
C GLN A 1099 22.73 -7.17 -20.52
N SER A 1100 22.04 -8.15 -19.93
CA SER A 1100 21.00 -8.94 -20.56
C SER A 1100 19.76 -8.11 -20.85
N SER A 1101 19.04 -8.50 -21.90
CA SER A 1101 17.72 -7.94 -22.21
C SER A 1101 16.59 -8.57 -21.37
N MET A 1102 16.88 -9.64 -20.60
CA MET A 1102 15.94 -10.30 -19.70
C MET A 1102 15.81 -9.52 -18.37
N PRO A 1103 14.59 -9.24 -17.86
CA PRO A 1103 14.40 -8.50 -16.62
C PRO A 1103 15.00 -9.20 -15.40
N GLU A 1104 15.62 -8.44 -14.49
CA GLU A 1104 16.00 -8.94 -13.17
C GLU A 1104 14.77 -9.15 -12.26
N GLY A 1105 14.90 -10.04 -11.26
CA GLY A 1105 13.86 -10.25 -10.25
C GLY A 1105 12.69 -11.15 -10.67
N LEU A 1106 12.78 -11.82 -11.83
CA LEU A 1106 11.73 -12.71 -12.35
C LEU A 1106 11.34 -13.82 -11.37
N ALA A 1107 12.32 -14.41 -10.68
CA ALA A 1107 12.07 -15.47 -9.70
C ALA A 1107 11.23 -14.98 -8.49
N ALA A 1108 11.29 -13.70 -8.14
CA ALA A 1108 10.52 -13.13 -7.03
C ALA A 1108 9.02 -12.98 -7.35
N ALA A 1109 8.65 -13.00 -8.63
CA ALA A 1109 7.26 -12.97 -9.08
C ALA A 1109 6.58 -14.35 -9.03
N MET A 1110 7.31 -15.41 -8.67
CA MET A 1110 6.83 -16.79 -8.63
C MET A 1110 6.81 -17.31 -7.18
N SER A 1111 5.86 -18.18 -6.86
CA SER A 1111 5.96 -18.96 -5.63
C SER A 1111 7.17 -19.91 -5.69
N PRO A 1112 7.72 -20.33 -4.54
CA PRO A 1112 8.86 -21.26 -4.51
C PRO A 1112 8.68 -22.53 -5.33
N VAL A 1113 7.46 -23.08 -5.37
CA VAL A 1113 7.17 -24.28 -6.18
C VAL A 1113 7.03 -23.96 -7.68
N GLU A 1114 6.49 -22.80 -8.04
CA GLU A 1114 6.41 -22.37 -9.44
C GLU A 1114 7.80 -22.16 -10.05
N PHE A 1115 8.75 -21.67 -9.26
CA PHE A 1115 10.14 -21.58 -9.67
C PHE A 1115 10.71 -22.97 -10.03
N LEU A 1116 10.47 -23.97 -9.19
CA LEU A 1116 10.89 -25.36 -9.48
C LEU A 1116 10.14 -25.93 -10.69
N ASP A 1117 8.85 -25.65 -10.83
CA ASP A 1117 8.02 -26.10 -11.94
C ASP A 1117 8.51 -25.54 -13.29
N VAL A 1118 8.82 -24.24 -13.38
CA VAL A 1118 9.32 -23.63 -14.62
C VAL A 1118 10.72 -24.14 -14.97
N VAL A 1119 11.59 -24.35 -13.97
CA VAL A 1119 12.91 -24.98 -14.17
C VAL A 1119 12.75 -26.39 -14.71
N GLU A 1120 11.80 -27.18 -14.17
CA GLU A 1120 11.51 -28.52 -14.67
C GLU A 1120 10.99 -28.52 -16.10
N PHE A 1121 10.04 -27.62 -16.41
CA PHE A 1121 9.51 -27.47 -17.77
C PHE A 1121 10.63 -27.16 -18.76
N LEU A 1122 11.45 -26.15 -18.50
CA LEU A 1122 12.56 -25.78 -19.37
C LEU A 1122 13.59 -26.91 -19.50
N ALA A 1123 13.94 -27.58 -18.39
CA ALA A 1123 14.85 -28.72 -18.41
C ALA A 1123 14.28 -29.95 -19.16
N SER A 1124 12.96 -30.08 -19.23
CA SER A 1124 12.27 -31.16 -19.96
C SER A 1124 12.23 -30.96 -21.47
N LEU A 1125 12.43 -29.73 -21.94
CA LEU A 1125 12.55 -29.41 -23.36
C LEU A 1125 13.89 -29.97 -23.88
N LYS A 1126 13.92 -31.26 -24.22
CA LYS A 1126 15.06 -31.98 -24.79
C LYS A 1126 14.79 -32.47 -26.20
#